data_AF-A0A7H4YL78-F1
#
_entry.id   AF-A0A7H4YL78-F1
#
_cell.length_a   1.000
_cell.length_b   1.000
_cell.length_c   1.000
_cell.angle_alpha   90.00
_cell.angle_beta   90.00
_cell.angle_gamma   90.00
#
_symmetry.space_group_name_H-M   'P 1'
#
loop_
_entity.id
_entity.type
_entity.pdbx_description
1 polymer ?
#
loop_
_entity_poly.entity_id
_entity_poly.type
_entity_poly.pdbx_seq_one_letter_code
_entity_poly.pdbx_strand_id
1 'polypeptide(L)'
;MNKIYALKYCYITNTVKVVSELARRVCKGSTRRGKRLSVLTSLALSALLPTVAGASTVGGNNPYQTYRDFAENKGQFQAGATNIPIFNNKGELVGHLDKAPMVDFSSVNVSSNPGVATLINPQYIASVKHNKGYQSVSFGDGQNSYHIVDRNEHSSSDLHTPRLDKLVTEVAPATVTSSSTADILNPSKYSAFYRAGSGSQYIQDSQGKRHWVTGGYGYLTGGILPTSFFYHGSDGIQLYMGGNIHDHSILPSFGEAGDSGSPLFGWNTAKGQWELVGVYSGVGGGTNLIYSLIPQSFLSQIYSEDNDAPVFFNASSGAPLQWKFDSSTGTGSLKQGSDEYAMHGQKGSDLNAGKNLTFLGHNGQIDLENSVTQGAGSLTFTDDYTVTTSNGSTWTGAGIIVDKDASVNWQVNGVKGDNLHKIGEGTLVVQGTGVNEGGLKVGDGTVVLNQQADSSGHVQAFSSVNIASGRPTVVLADNQQVNPDNISWGYRGGVLDVNGNDLTFHKLNAADYGATLGNSSDKTANITLDYQTHPADVKVNEWSSSNRGTVGSLYIYNNPYTHTVDYFILKTSSYGWFPTGQVSNEHWEYVGHDQNSAQALLANRINNKGYLYHGKLLGNINFSNKATPGTTGALVMDGSANMSGTFTQENGRLTIQGHPVIHASTSQSIANTVSSLGDNSVLTQPTSFTQDDWENRTFSFGSLVLKDTDFGLGRNATLNTTIQADNSSVTLGDSRVFIDKKDGQGTAFTLEEGTSVATKDADKSVFNGTVNLDNQSVLNINEIFNGGIQANNSTVNISSDSAVLENSTLTSTALNLNKGANVLASQSFVSDGP
;
A
#
# COMPACT_ATOMS: atom_id res chain seq x y z
N MET A 1 67.88 5.92 3.59
CA MET A 1 67.39 7.30 3.79
C MET A 1 65.88 7.25 3.98
N ASN A 2 65.43 7.75 5.13
CA ASN A 2 64.09 7.55 5.69
C ASN A 2 62.99 8.09 4.77
N LYS A 3 61.98 7.27 4.43
CA LYS A 3 60.75 7.76 3.79
C LYS A 3 59.83 8.28 4.89
N ILE A 4 59.70 9.60 4.99
CA ILE A 4 58.76 10.26 5.90
C ILE A 4 57.36 10.18 5.27
N TYR A 5 56.40 9.67 6.04
CA TYR A 5 54.99 9.61 5.66
C TYR A 5 54.17 10.49 6.61
N ALA A 6 53.11 11.12 6.09
CA ALA A 6 52.16 11.91 6.86
C ALA A 6 50.78 11.23 6.88
N LEU A 7 50.10 11.31 8.01
CA LEU A 7 48.72 10.86 8.17
C LEU A 7 47.77 12.00 7.81
N LYS A 8 46.86 11.80 6.84
CA LYS A 8 45.84 12.77 6.46
C LYS A 8 44.44 12.17 6.53
N TYR A 9 43.51 12.93 7.10
CA TYR A 9 42.11 12.54 7.22
C TYR A 9 41.38 12.69 5.88
N CYS A 10 40.70 11.63 5.44
CA CYS A 10 39.88 11.64 4.23
C CYS A 10 38.40 11.77 4.60
N TYR A 11 37.80 12.91 4.29
CA TYR A 11 36.39 13.21 4.59
C TYR A 11 35.38 12.38 3.78
N ILE A 12 35.80 11.79 2.66
CA ILE A 12 34.94 10.92 1.84
C ILE A 12 34.79 9.53 2.47
N THR A 13 35.80 9.07 3.21
CA THR A 13 35.85 7.71 3.77
C THR A 13 35.92 7.69 5.30
N ASN A 14 35.82 8.85 5.95
CA ASN A 14 35.95 9.04 7.41
C ASN A 14 37.09 8.26 8.08
N THR A 15 38.24 8.12 7.41
CA THR A 15 39.42 7.43 7.95
C THR A 15 40.70 8.21 7.70
N VAL A 16 41.69 8.00 8.56
CA VAL A 16 43.04 8.57 8.43
C VAL A 16 43.88 7.67 7.52
N LYS A 17 44.52 8.23 6.50
CA LYS A 17 45.36 7.51 5.53
C LYS A 17 46.82 7.98 5.59
N VAL A 18 47.75 7.03 5.46
CA VAL A 18 49.19 7.32 5.34
C VAL A 18 49.50 7.71 3.89
N VAL A 19 50.07 8.90 3.69
CA VAL A 19 50.47 9.41 2.37
C VAL A 19 51.91 9.91 2.39
N SER A 20 52.60 9.84 1.26
CA SER A 20 53.96 10.39 1.10
C SER A 20 53.92 11.93 1.01
N GLU A 21 54.84 12.63 1.67
CA GLU A 21 54.89 14.10 1.71
C GLU A 21 55.19 14.79 0.36
N LEU A 22 55.49 14.07 -0.72
CA LEU A 22 56.01 14.63 -1.97
C LEU A 22 54.99 14.84 -3.11
N ALA A 23 53.69 14.65 -2.91
CA ALA A 23 52.70 14.88 -3.98
C ALA A 23 52.01 16.26 -3.88
N ARG A 24 52.32 17.18 -4.80
CA ARG A 24 51.59 18.46 -5.03
C ARG A 24 50.61 18.35 -6.20
N ARG A 25 49.50 19.11 -6.10
CA ARG A 25 48.38 19.25 -7.04
C ARG A 25 48.80 19.45 -8.51
N VAL A 26 48.10 18.77 -9.42
CA VAL A 26 48.03 19.13 -10.83
C VAL A 26 46.70 19.84 -11.10
N CYS A 27 46.77 21.12 -11.46
CA CYS A 27 45.69 21.88 -12.10
C CYS A 27 46.16 22.27 -13.51
N LYS A 28 45.30 22.10 -14.53
CA LYS A 28 45.17 22.86 -15.81
C LYS A 28 44.17 22.07 -16.69
N GLY A 29 43.20 22.65 -17.38
CA GLY A 29 43.16 23.97 -18.02
C GLY A 29 43.18 23.75 -19.55
N SER A 30 42.18 24.31 -20.23
CA SER A 30 41.85 24.18 -21.66
C SER A 30 42.92 24.64 -22.67
N THR A 31 42.78 24.20 -23.93
CA THR A 31 43.38 24.86 -25.11
C THR A 31 42.38 24.99 -26.28
N ARG A 32 42.38 26.19 -26.88
CA ARG A 32 41.57 26.71 -28.01
C ARG A 32 42.28 26.52 -29.37
N ARG A 33 41.52 26.45 -30.49
CA ARG A 33 41.46 27.51 -31.54
C ARG A 33 40.63 27.15 -32.78
N GLY A 34 39.74 28.07 -33.18
CA GLY A 34 39.14 28.21 -34.52
C GLY A 34 38.32 29.50 -34.60
N LYS A 35 38.63 30.39 -35.55
CA LYS A 35 38.11 31.77 -35.80
C LYS A 35 36.59 31.73 -36.13
N ARG A 36 35.73 32.76 -35.98
CA ARG A 36 35.79 34.22 -36.23
C ARG A 36 34.77 34.98 -35.35
N LEU A 37 35.01 36.28 -35.21
CA LEU A 37 34.29 37.29 -34.43
C LEU A 37 33.26 38.03 -35.32
N SER A 38 32.08 38.35 -34.79
CA SER A 38 31.42 39.65 -35.01
C SER A 38 30.30 39.92 -33.98
N VAL A 39 30.62 40.82 -33.05
CA VAL A 39 29.83 41.98 -32.54
C VAL A 39 28.38 41.74 -32.10
N LEU A 40 28.12 41.87 -30.79
CA LEU A 40 27.25 42.94 -30.27
C LEU A 40 27.46 43.16 -28.76
N THR A 41 27.42 44.43 -28.43
CA THR A 41 27.86 45.13 -27.22
C THR A 41 26.84 45.08 -26.09
N SER A 42 27.35 44.78 -24.90
CA SER A 42 27.07 45.42 -23.60
C SER A 42 25.75 46.19 -23.41
N LEU A 43 24.90 45.67 -22.53
CA LEU A 43 24.24 46.45 -21.48
C LEU A 43 23.85 45.49 -20.34
N ALA A 44 24.74 45.40 -19.35
CA ALA A 44 24.45 44.84 -18.05
C ALA A 44 24.69 45.95 -17.03
N LEU A 45 23.62 46.56 -16.51
CA LEU A 45 23.50 46.96 -15.11
C LEU A 45 22.07 47.47 -14.81
N SER A 46 21.57 47.11 -13.63
CA SER A 46 20.24 47.34 -13.03
C SER A 46 19.14 46.41 -13.55
N ALA A 47 18.47 45.57 -12.76
CA ALA A 47 18.22 45.60 -11.32
C ALA A 47 18.42 44.22 -10.66
N LEU A 48 19.21 44.20 -9.58
CA LEU A 48 19.01 43.26 -8.48
C LEU A 48 17.66 43.60 -7.82
N LEU A 49 16.70 42.70 -7.95
CA LEU A 49 15.66 42.48 -6.95
C LEU A 49 15.72 40.99 -6.62
N PRO A 50 15.75 40.57 -5.33
CA PRO A 50 15.63 39.17 -5.02
C PRO A 50 14.20 38.74 -5.41
N THR A 51 14.06 38.09 -6.55
CA THR A 51 12.87 37.26 -6.79
C THR A 51 12.95 36.14 -5.77
N VAL A 52 12.19 36.28 -4.70
CA VAL A 52 12.04 35.24 -3.71
C VAL A 52 11.35 34.08 -4.43
N ALA A 53 12.16 33.15 -4.93
CA ALA A 53 11.68 31.85 -5.38
C ALA A 53 11.02 31.21 -4.16
N GLY A 54 9.70 31.20 -4.16
CA GLY A 54 8.94 30.65 -3.05
C GLY A 54 8.83 29.13 -3.17
N ALA A 55 8.62 28.48 -2.03
CA ALA A 55 8.66 27.05 -1.78
C ALA A 55 7.59 26.60 -0.74
N SER A 56 6.96 25.42 -0.89
CA SER A 56 5.71 24.94 -0.26
C SER A 56 5.63 25.31 1.20
N THR A 57 4.77 26.26 1.55
CA THR A 57 4.78 26.91 2.86
C THR A 57 3.50 26.57 3.63
N VAL A 58 3.67 26.00 4.83
CA VAL A 58 2.59 25.80 5.80
C VAL A 58 2.76 26.71 7.01
N GLY A 59 1.70 26.86 7.80
CA GLY A 59 1.70 27.71 8.98
C GLY A 59 2.43 27.09 10.18
N GLY A 60 3.30 27.85 10.85
CA GLY A 60 3.99 27.44 12.08
C GLY A 60 3.22 27.57 13.40
N ASN A 61 1.91 27.83 13.35
CA ASN A 61 1.04 27.90 14.54
C ASN A 61 0.42 26.54 14.89
N ASN A 62 0.34 25.63 13.91
CA ASN A 62 -0.20 24.28 14.09
C ASN A 62 0.94 23.27 14.01
N PRO A 63 0.77 22.09 14.62
CA PRO A 63 1.78 21.03 14.54
C PRO A 63 1.99 20.62 13.09
N TYR A 64 3.24 20.54 12.64
CA TYR A 64 3.62 20.21 11.27
C TYR A 64 3.06 18.85 10.83
N GLN A 65 2.97 17.90 11.77
CA GLN A 65 2.36 16.58 11.57
C GLN A 65 0.90 16.68 11.07
N THR A 66 0.15 17.69 11.49
CA THR A 66 -1.24 17.93 11.04
C THR A 66 -1.32 18.10 9.53
N TYR A 67 -0.39 18.84 8.92
CA TYR A 67 -0.34 19.08 7.48
C TYR A 67 0.09 17.83 6.69
N ARG A 68 0.87 16.95 7.32
CA ARG A 68 1.32 15.66 6.75
C ARG A 68 0.17 14.66 6.75
N ASP A 69 -0.47 14.47 7.90
CA ASP A 69 -1.60 13.56 8.06
C ASP A 69 -2.79 13.98 7.19
N PHE A 70 -3.08 15.28 7.09
CA PHE A 70 -4.08 15.82 6.18
C PHE A 70 -3.81 15.42 4.72
N ALA A 71 -2.55 15.52 4.27
CA ALA A 71 -2.19 15.29 2.87
C ALA A 71 -2.13 13.81 2.49
N GLU A 72 -1.97 12.92 3.47
CA GLU A 72 -1.89 11.47 3.28
C GLU A 72 -3.15 10.72 3.73
N ASN A 73 -4.22 11.44 4.12
CA ASN A 73 -5.44 10.88 4.70
C ASN A 73 -5.20 9.96 5.91
N LYS A 74 -4.28 10.35 6.79
CA LYS A 74 -3.85 9.59 7.97
C LYS A 74 -4.28 10.27 9.27
N GLY A 75 -4.07 9.61 10.41
CA GLY A 75 -4.54 10.09 11.70
C GLY A 75 -6.05 10.38 11.68
N GLN A 76 -6.45 11.54 12.18
CA GLN A 76 -7.85 12.00 12.16
C GLN A 76 -8.38 12.41 10.77
N PHE A 77 -7.55 12.44 9.73
CA PHE A 77 -7.90 12.92 8.39
C PHE A 77 -8.23 11.80 7.40
N GLN A 78 -8.75 10.67 7.90
CA GLN A 78 -9.28 9.61 7.05
C GLN A 78 -10.36 10.16 6.11
N ALA A 79 -10.39 9.68 4.88
CA ALA A 79 -11.38 10.09 3.89
C ALA A 79 -12.81 9.92 4.43
N GLY A 80 -13.65 10.94 4.24
CA GLY A 80 -15.02 10.96 4.75
C GLY A 80 -15.19 11.41 6.19
N ALA A 81 -14.12 11.58 6.99
CA ALA A 81 -14.23 12.12 8.34
C ALA A 81 -14.82 13.54 8.33
N THR A 82 -15.68 13.85 9.31
CA THR A 82 -16.40 15.14 9.39
C THR A 82 -16.15 15.84 10.70
N ASN A 83 -16.27 17.17 10.73
CA ASN A 83 -16.14 17.99 11.94
C ASN A 83 -14.81 17.74 12.67
N ILE A 84 -13.71 17.72 11.91
CA ILE A 84 -12.39 17.40 12.43
C ILE A 84 -11.85 18.60 13.22
N PRO A 85 -11.54 18.46 14.52
CA PRO A 85 -10.98 19.55 15.32
C PRO A 85 -9.52 19.82 14.94
N ILE A 86 -9.16 21.10 14.80
CA ILE A 86 -7.78 21.54 14.54
C ILE A 86 -7.24 22.22 15.79
N PHE A 87 -6.10 21.76 16.27
CA PHE A 87 -5.42 22.29 17.45
C PHE A 87 -4.10 22.97 17.06
N ASN A 88 -3.76 24.04 17.77
CA ASN A 88 -2.48 24.71 17.61
C ASN A 88 -1.35 24.02 18.42
N ASN A 89 -0.13 24.55 18.33
CA ASN A 89 1.06 24.04 19.03
C ASN A 89 0.97 24.08 20.56
N LYS A 90 -0.03 24.75 21.14
CA LYS A 90 -0.31 24.78 22.60
C LYS A 90 -1.42 23.81 23.00
N GLY A 91 -1.98 23.05 22.05
CA GLY A 91 -3.14 22.18 22.29
C GLY A 91 -4.47 22.94 22.38
N GLU A 92 -4.52 24.21 21.98
CA GLU A 92 -5.75 25.00 21.97
C GLU A 92 -6.51 24.75 20.66
N LEU A 93 -7.82 24.53 20.74
CA LEU A 93 -8.70 24.37 19.57
C LEU A 93 -8.78 25.69 18.79
N VAL A 94 -8.40 25.68 17.51
CA VAL A 94 -8.45 26.87 16.63
C VAL A 94 -9.60 26.85 15.64
N GLY A 95 -10.21 25.69 15.40
CA GLY A 95 -11.36 25.56 14.50
C GLY A 95 -11.71 24.11 14.19
N HIS A 96 -12.68 23.94 13.29
CA HIS A 96 -13.10 22.62 12.80
C HIS A 96 -13.12 22.59 11.27
N LEU A 97 -12.89 21.40 10.71
CA LEU A 97 -13.17 21.12 9.30
C LEU A 97 -14.62 20.62 9.21
N ASP A 98 -15.56 21.56 9.06
CA ASP A 98 -17.00 21.33 9.19
C ASP A 98 -17.80 21.68 7.92
N LYS A 99 -17.14 22.18 6.87
CA LYS A 99 -17.79 22.64 5.62
C LYS A 99 -18.03 21.51 4.62
N ALA A 100 -17.29 20.42 4.73
CA ALA A 100 -17.36 19.23 3.91
C ALA A 100 -16.71 18.05 4.67
N PRO A 101 -17.05 16.79 4.34
CA PRO A 101 -16.25 15.64 4.76
C PRO A 101 -14.82 15.73 4.22
N MET A 102 -13.86 15.10 4.86
CA MET A 102 -12.48 15.02 4.40
C MET A 102 -12.41 14.36 3.01
N VAL A 103 -11.69 14.99 2.08
CA VAL A 103 -11.51 14.48 0.72
C VAL A 103 -10.65 13.20 0.72
N ASP A 104 -10.93 12.29 -0.21
CA ASP A 104 -10.04 11.17 -0.53
C ASP A 104 -8.97 11.62 -1.53
N PHE A 105 -7.73 11.79 -1.08
CA PHE A 105 -6.58 12.15 -1.91
C PHE A 105 -5.94 10.96 -2.62
N SER A 106 -6.48 9.73 -2.54
CA SER A 106 -5.85 8.55 -3.15
C SER A 106 -5.65 8.64 -4.67
N SER A 107 -6.48 9.41 -5.38
CA SER A 107 -6.29 9.72 -6.81
C SER A 107 -5.01 10.53 -7.10
N VAL A 108 -4.40 11.14 -6.10
CA VAL A 108 -3.17 11.93 -6.23
C VAL A 108 -1.97 11.00 -6.23
N ASN A 109 -1.04 11.19 -7.16
CA ASN A 109 0.08 10.27 -7.28
C ASN A 109 0.98 10.30 -6.03
N VAL A 110 1.45 9.12 -5.64
CA VAL A 110 2.43 8.90 -4.58
C VAL A 110 3.74 8.42 -5.20
N SER A 111 4.84 8.55 -4.45
CA SER A 111 6.19 8.13 -4.87
C SER A 111 6.71 8.84 -6.15
N SER A 112 8.02 8.85 -6.36
CA SER A 112 8.66 9.36 -7.58
C SER A 112 8.09 10.69 -8.11
N ASN A 113 8.22 11.78 -7.31
CA ASN A 113 7.53 13.07 -7.45
C ASN A 113 6.05 13.03 -7.00
N PRO A 114 5.77 12.77 -5.70
CA PRO A 114 4.40 12.70 -5.19
C PRO A 114 3.65 14.01 -5.38
N GLY A 115 2.34 13.98 -5.59
CA GLY A 115 1.50 15.18 -5.59
C GLY A 115 1.64 16.09 -6.79
N VAL A 116 2.17 15.61 -7.92
CA VAL A 116 2.32 16.41 -9.15
C VAL A 116 1.30 16.04 -10.23
N ALA A 117 0.55 14.96 -10.03
CA ALA A 117 -0.47 14.46 -10.95
C ALA A 117 -1.64 13.85 -10.18
N THR A 118 -2.83 13.91 -10.78
CA THR A 118 -4.06 13.34 -10.21
C THR A 118 -4.77 12.49 -11.25
N LEU A 119 -5.15 11.26 -10.91
CA LEU A 119 -5.95 10.37 -11.76
C LEU A 119 -7.35 10.96 -11.95
N ILE A 120 -7.77 11.14 -13.20
CA ILE A 120 -9.07 11.76 -13.56
C ILE A 120 -9.95 10.87 -14.44
N ASN A 121 -9.35 9.84 -15.02
CA ASN A 121 -9.99 8.72 -15.68
C ASN A 121 -9.12 7.49 -15.37
N PRO A 122 -9.63 6.24 -15.38
CA PRO A 122 -8.81 5.07 -15.05
C PRO A 122 -7.51 4.93 -15.83
N GLN A 123 -7.37 5.60 -16.99
CA GLN A 123 -6.15 5.59 -17.79
C GLN A 123 -5.50 6.98 -18.00
N TYR A 124 -6.03 8.05 -17.39
CA TYR A 124 -5.52 9.40 -17.63
C TYR A 124 -5.34 10.19 -16.33
N ILE A 125 -4.24 10.92 -16.27
CA ILE A 125 -3.91 11.83 -15.17
C ILE A 125 -4.01 13.29 -15.63
N ALA A 126 -4.26 14.22 -14.72
CA ALA A 126 -4.17 15.66 -14.93
C ALA A 126 -2.95 16.23 -14.21
N SER A 127 -2.24 17.15 -14.87
CA SER A 127 -1.09 17.88 -14.32
C SER A 127 -0.78 19.08 -15.24
N VAL A 128 0.31 19.80 -14.98
CA VAL A 128 0.75 20.95 -15.79
C VAL A 128 1.78 20.54 -16.83
N LYS A 129 1.71 21.12 -18.03
CA LYS A 129 2.56 20.68 -19.15
C LYS A 129 4.03 20.99 -18.95
N HIS A 130 4.39 22.02 -18.17
CA HIS A 130 5.80 22.33 -17.93
C HIS A 130 6.51 21.26 -17.07
N ASN A 131 5.78 20.35 -16.43
CA ASN A 131 6.34 19.18 -15.77
C ASN A 131 6.74 18.12 -16.82
N LYS A 132 7.88 18.30 -17.48
CA LYS A 132 8.37 17.37 -18.52
C LYS A 132 9.14 16.16 -17.99
N GLY A 133 9.62 16.22 -16.74
CA GLY A 133 10.61 15.27 -16.22
C GLY A 133 10.06 13.90 -15.81
N TYR A 134 8.84 13.85 -15.27
CA TYR A 134 8.26 12.60 -14.78
C TYR A 134 7.71 11.75 -15.95
N GLN A 135 8.00 10.44 -15.89
CA GLN A 135 7.64 9.46 -16.92
C GLN A 135 6.71 8.37 -16.39
N SER A 136 6.55 8.26 -15.08
CA SER A 136 5.64 7.34 -14.43
C SER A 136 5.06 7.95 -13.17
N VAL A 137 3.98 7.34 -12.69
CA VAL A 137 3.28 7.68 -11.45
C VAL A 137 2.92 6.39 -10.70
N SER A 138 2.80 6.49 -9.38
CA SER A 138 2.28 5.44 -8.51
C SER A 138 1.08 5.96 -7.73
N PHE A 139 0.20 5.10 -7.25
CA PHE A 139 -0.99 5.43 -6.46
C PHE A 139 -1.07 4.60 -5.17
N GLY A 140 -1.91 5.01 -4.23
CA GLY A 140 -2.13 4.25 -2.99
C GLY A 140 -0.90 4.17 -2.08
N ASP A 141 -0.39 2.97 -1.85
CA ASP A 141 0.80 2.68 -1.03
C ASP A 141 2.13 2.84 -1.79
N GLY A 142 2.07 3.12 -3.09
CA GLY A 142 3.24 3.29 -3.96
C GLY A 142 3.88 1.99 -4.44
N GLN A 143 3.33 0.81 -4.13
CA GLN A 143 3.80 -0.49 -4.64
C GLN A 143 3.25 -0.81 -6.04
N ASN A 144 3.23 0.18 -6.92
CA ASN A 144 2.77 0.08 -8.30
C ASN A 144 3.45 1.18 -9.15
N SER A 145 3.41 1.06 -10.47
CA SER A 145 3.97 2.07 -11.38
C SER A 145 3.23 2.02 -12.71
N TYR A 146 2.75 3.18 -13.16
CA TYR A 146 2.05 3.40 -14.42
C TYR A 146 2.86 4.37 -15.27
N HIS A 147 3.17 4.01 -16.51
CA HIS A 147 4.04 4.81 -17.38
C HIS A 147 3.23 5.67 -18.31
N ILE A 148 3.72 6.87 -18.57
CA ILE A 148 3.13 7.80 -19.53
C ILE A 148 3.48 7.33 -20.95
N VAL A 149 2.45 7.10 -21.76
CA VAL A 149 2.59 6.75 -23.18
C VAL A 149 2.34 7.94 -24.10
N ASP A 150 1.55 8.91 -23.65
CA ASP A 150 1.35 10.21 -24.29
C ASP A 150 1.15 11.28 -23.21
N ARG A 151 1.70 12.48 -23.40
CA ARG A 151 1.51 13.59 -22.46
C ARG A 151 0.18 14.31 -22.67
N ASN A 152 -0.37 14.32 -23.89
CA ASN A 152 -1.57 15.06 -24.25
C ASN A 152 -1.52 16.51 -23.76
N GLU A 153 -0.66 17.33 -24.35
CA GLU A 153 -0.44 18.71 -23.93
C GLU A 153 -1.50 19.66 -24.50
N HIS A 154 -2.06 20.52 -23.64
CA HIS A 154 -2.94 21.57 -24.10
C HIS A 154 -2.15 22.59 -24.93
N SER A 155 -2.69 22.97 -26.09
CA SER A 155 -2.01 23.78 -27.10
C SER A 155 -1.63 25.18 -26.59
N SER A 156 -2.52 25.82 -25.83
CA SER A 156 -2.35 27.21 -25.36
C SER A 156 -2.11 27.34 -23.86
N SER A 157 -2.57 26.38 -23.05
CA SER A 157 -2.65 26.51 -21.58
C SER A 157 -1.62 25.60 -20.93
N ASP A 158 -1.19 25.92 -19.70
CA ASP A 158 -0.20 25.13 -18.97
C ASP A 158 -0.84 23.90 -18.32
N LEU A 159 -1.33 22.99 -19.17
CA LEU A 159 -2.11 21.83 -18.78
C LEU A 159 -1.73 20.67 -19.69
N HIS A 160 -1.68 19.46 -19.15
CA HIS A 160 -1.63 18.23 -19.94
C HIS A 160 -2.49 17.14 -19.30
N THR A 161 -2.88 16.13 -20.08
CA THR A 161 -3.69 15.00 -19.58
C THR A 161 -3.08 13.65 -19.96
N PRO A 162 -1.91 13.28 -19.39
CA PRO A 162 -1.17 12.12 -19.86
C PRO A 162 -1.97 10.81 -19.84
N ARG A 163 -1.86 10.03 -20.92
CA ARG A 163 -2.36 8.67 -21.03
C ARG A 163 -1.36 7.70 -20.41
N LEU A 164 -1.87 6.73 -19.66
CA LEU A 164 -1.09 5.67 -19.01
C LEU A 164 -1.05 4.39 -19.86
N ASP A 165 -0.01 3.59 -19.67
CA ASP A 165 0.18 2.27 -20.30
C ASP A 165 -0.88 1.24 -19.88
N LYS A 166 -1.37 1.32 -18.65
CA LYS A 166 -2.35 0.41 -18.06
C LYS A 166 -3.47 1.16 -17.34
N LEU A 167 -4.61 0.48 -17.16
CA LEU A 167 -5.72 0.96 -16.31
C LEU A 167 -5.29 0.92 -14.84
N VAL A 168 -5.49 2.01 -14.09
CA VAL A 168 -5.16 2.04 -12.66
C VAL A 168 -6.17 1.22 -11.85
N THR A 169 -5.66 0.33 -10.99
CA THR A 169 -6.48 -0.59 -10.18
C THR A 169 -6.62 -0.18 -8.72
N GLU A 170 -5.61 0.48 -8.14
CA GLU A 170 -5.53 0.74 -6.69
C GLU A 170 -6.47 1.82 -6.18
N VAL A 171 -6.87 2.75 -7.05
CA VAL A 171 -7.62 3.95 -6.65
C VAL A 171 -8.69 4.29 -7.68
N ALA A 172 -9.76 4.95 -7.23
CA ALA A 172 -10.74 5.53 -8.12
C ALA A 172 -10.25 6.89 -8.65
N PRO A 173 -10.56 7.27 -9.91
CA PRO A 173 -10.25 8.60 -10.41
C PRO A 173 -11.02 9.70 -9.68
N ALA A 174 -10.40 10.87 -9.54
CA ALA A 174 -11.09 12.08 -9.09
C ALA A 174 -12.12 12.53 -10.12
N THR A 175 -13.30 12.95 -9.64
CA THR A 175 -14.30 13.59 -10.51
C THR A 175 -13.82 14.99 -10.88
N VAL A 176 -13.61 15.26 -12.17
CA VAL A 176 -13.29 16.61 -12.66
C VAL A 176 -14.56 17.46 -12.71
N THR A 177 -14.46 18.71 -12.27
CA THR A 177 -15.61 19.63 -12.29
C THR A 177 -16.12 19.87 -13.72
N SER A 178 -17.45 19.88 -13.86
CA SER A 178 -18.16 20.31 -15.06
C SER A 178 -18.78 21.70 -14.92
N SER A 179 -18.54 22.37 -13.79
CA SER A 179 -19.13 23.67 -13.45
C SER A 179 -18.48 24.80 -14.25
N SER A 180 -19.23 25.87 -14.47
CA SER A 180 -18.65 27.10 -15.04
C SER A 180 -17.66 27.73 -14.06
N THR A 181 -16.69 28.49 -14.57
CA THR A 181 -15.76 29.23 -13.70
C THR A 181 -16.50 30.16 -12.74
N ALA A 182 -17.59 30.81 -13.19
CA ALA A 182 -18.40 31.67 -12.33
C ALA A 182 -19.00 30.92 -11.13
N ASP A 183 -19.34 29.64 -11.33
CA ASP A 183 -19.85 28.78 -10.27
C ASP A 183 -18.75 28.34 -9.32
N ILE A 184 -17.58 27.97 -9.84
CA ILE A 184 -16.38 27.63 -9.06
C ILE A 184 -15.99 28.79 -8.13
N LEU A 185 -16.07 30.02 -8.64
CA LEU A 185 -15.74 31.23 -7.87
C LEU A 185 -16.83 31.64 -6.86
N ASN A 186 -17.99 30.98 -6.85
CA ASN A 186 -19.10 31.30 -5.96
C ASN A 186 -19.04 30.45 -4.67
N PRO A 187 -18.78 31.05 -3.49
CA PRO A 187 -18.63 30.31 -2.23
C PRO A 187 -19.90 29.57 -1.77
N SER A 188 -21.08 29.94 -2.28
CA SER A 188 -22.33 29.19 -2.00
C SER A 188 -22.44 27.89 -2.78
N LYS A 189 -21.74 27.78 -3.92
CA LYS A 189 -21.67 26.58 -4.76
C LYS A 189 -20.44 25.73 -4.45
N TYR A 190 -19.32 26.39 -4.15
CA TYR A 190 -18.09 25.73 -3.71
C TYR A 190 -17.67 26.24 -2.33
N SER A 191 -18.03 25.49 -1.28
CA SER A 191 -17.92 25.94 0.11
C SER A 191 -16.58 25.63 0.79
N ALA A 192 -15.76 24.76 0.19
CA ALA A 192 -14.46 24.36 0.72
C ALA A 192 -13.48 24.04 -0.41
N PHE A 193 -12.20 24.39 -0.23
CA PHE A 193 -11.13 24.12 -1.18
C PHE A 193 -9.90 23.54 -0.48
N TYR A 194 -9.49 22.34 -0.87
CA TYR A 194 -8.34 21.62 -0.32
C TYR A 194 -7.28 21.38 -1.39
N ARG A 195 -6.02 21.39 -0.97
CA ARG A 195 -4.86 21.03 -1.82
C ARG A 195 -3.93 20.08 -1.08
N ALA A 196 -3.16 19.31 -1.85
CA ALA A 196 -2.03 18.51 -1.38
C ALA A 196 -0.93 18.52 -2.44
N GLY A 197 0.33 18.71 -2.05
CA GLY A 197 1.47 18.76 -2.97
C GLY A 197 2.80 18.51 -2.27
N SER A 198 3.88 18.37 -3.03
CA SER A 198 5.20 18.04 -2.50
C SER A 198 6.28 19.06 -2.89
N GLY A 199 5.93 20.33 -3.07
CA GLY A 199 6.93 21.37 -3.32
C GLY A 199 8.00 21.45 -2.21
N SER A 200 9.03 22.25 -2.42
CA SER A 200 10.10 22.44 -1.42
C SER A 200 9.52 22.90 -0.09
N GLN A 201 9.79 22.27 1.05
CA GLN A 201 8.96 22.42 2.25
C GLN A 201 9.44 23.52 3.21
N TYR A 202 8.54 24.39 3.67
CA TYR A 202 8.79 25.55 4.53
C TYR A 202 7.70 25.70 5.60
N ILE A 203 8.10 26.33 6.72
CA ILE A 203 7.19 26.75 7.79
C ILE A 203 7.23 28.28 7.88
N GLN A 204 6.09 28.96 7.81
CA GLN A 204 5.98 30.40 8.09
C GLN A 204 5.59 30.63 9.55
N ASP A 205 6.45 31.29 10.31
CA ASP A 205 6.14 31.66 11.70
C ASP A 205 5.10 32.78 11.77
N SER A 206 4.64 33.07 12.99
CA SER A 206 3.62 34.10 13.25
C SER A 206 4.08 35.52 12.89
N GLN A 207 5.38 35.75 12.66
CA GLN A 207 5.92 37.04 12.21
C GLN A 207 6.03 37.12 10.68
N GLY A 208 5.60 36.09 9.96
CA GLY A 208 5.67 36.00 8.51
C GLY A 208 7.02 35.55 7.98
N LYS A 209 7.98 35.20 8.83
CA LYS A 209 9.30 34.70 8.39
C LYS A 209 9.19 33.22 8.03
N ARG A 210 9.77 32.86 6.89
CA ARG A 210 9.81 31.47 6.39
C ARG A 210 11.09 30.77 6.81
N HIS A 211 10.95 29.53 7.24
CA HIS A 211 12.03 28.62 7.62
C HIS A 211 12.02 27.42 6.69
N TRP A 212 13.15 27.11 6.06
CA TRP A 212 13.29 25.97 5.17
C TRP A 212 13.33 24.66 5.97
N VAL A 213 12.62 23.64 5.50
CA VAL A 213 12.61 22.29 6.09
C VAL A 213 13.33 21.28 5.21
N THR A 214 12.92 21.16 3.93
CA THR A 214 13.55 20.25 2.97
C THR A 214 13.28 20.66 1.52
N GLY A 215 13.95 20.02 0.55
CA GLY A 215 13.65 20.17 -0.88
C GLY A 215 12.32 19.50 -1.28
N GLY A 216 11.88 19.74 -2.53
CA GLY A 216 10.64 19.16 -3.04
C GLY A 216 10.71 17.66 -3.30
N TYR A 217 9.55 17.06 -3.57
CA TYR A 217 9.34 15.67 -3.98
C TYR A 217 9.65 14.61 -2.91
N GLY A 218 9.94 15.03 -1.67
CA GLY A 218 10.23 14.11 -0.57
C GLY A 218 8.97 13.55 0.09
N TYR A 219 7.96 14.38 0.33
CA TYR A 219 6.71 14.00 0.99
C TYR A 219 5.61 15.04 0.73
N LEU A 220 4.36 14.69 1.04
CA LEU A 220 3.19 15.55 0.83
C LEU A 220 2.91 16.48 2.01
N THR A 221 2.54 17.73 1.73
CA THR A 221 1.85 18.61 2.67
C THR A 221 0.62 19.19 2.00
N GLY A 222 -0.41 19.41 2.81
CA GLY A 222 -1.71 19.83 2.32
C GLY A 222 -2.40 20.72 3.33
N GLY A 223 -3.45 21.37 2.89
CA GLY A 223 -4.23 22.24 3.74
C GLY A 223 -5.39 22.87 3.00
N ILE A 224 -5.93 23.91 3.63
CA ILE A 224 -7.20 24.53 3.26
C ILE A 224 -6.92 25.91 2.71
N LEU A 225 -7.57 26.21 1.59
CA LEU A 225 -7.51 27.50 0.93
C LEU A 225 -8.80 28.30 1.22
N PRO A 226 -8.72 29.64 1.25
CA PRO A 226 -9.89 30.51 1.20
C PRO A 226 -10.82 30.18 0.02
N THR A 227 -12.10 30.49 0.16
CA THR A 227 -13.10 30.31 -0.92
C THR A 227 -13.14 31.48 -1.91
N SER A 228 -12.41 32.57 -1.64
CA SER A 228 -12.42 33.79 -2.47
C SER A 228 -11.35 33.75 -3.57
N PHE A 229 -11.70 33.14 -4.70
CA PHE A 229 -10.86 33.10 -5.90
C PHE A 229 -11.25 34.19 -6.91
N PHE A 230 -10.36 34.45 -7.86
CA PHE A 230 -10.55 35.36 -8.98
C PHE A 230 -10.16 34.69 -10.30
N TYR A 231 -10.63 35.25 -11.40
CA TYR A 231 -10.18 34.85 -12.73
C TYR A 231 -8.66 35.10 -12.91
N HIS A 232 -8.00 34.18 -13.62
CA HIS A 232 -6.63 34.32 -14.06
C HIS A 232 -6.52 33.94 -15.55
N GLY A 233 -6.42 34.94 -16.42
CA GLY A 233 -6.51 34.72 -17.87
C GLY A 233 -7.90 34.17 -18.27
N SER A 234 -7.97 33.46 -19.39
CA SER A 234 -9.21 32.84 -19.88
C SER A 234 -9.49 31.47 -19.25
N ASP A 235 -8.44 30.73 -18.85
CA ASP A 235 -8.53 29.30 -18.54
C ASP A 235 -8.04 28.95 -17.12
N GLY A 236 -7.93 29.95 -16.24
CA GLY A 236 -7.37 29.79 -14.92
C GLY A 236 -8.11 30.56 -13.84
N ILE A 237 -7.84 30.18 -12.61
CA ILE A 237 -8.24 30.91 -11.41
C ILE A 237 -7.01 31.19 -10.56
N GLN A 238 -7.11 32.20 -9.70
CA GLN A 238 -6.09 32.51 -8.72
C GLN A 238 -6.72 32.90 -7.39
N LEU A 239 -5.97 32.71 -6.31
CA LEU A 239 -6.32 33.30 -5.02
C LEU A 239 -5.14 34.07 -4.44
N TYR A 240 -5.45 35.12 -3.67
CA TYR A 240 -4.44 35.92 -2.99
C TYR A 240 -4.17 35.37 -1.59
N MET A 241 -2.90 35.12 -1.27
CA MET A 241 -2.42 34.75 0.07
C MET A 241 -1.13 35.51 0.41
N GLY A 242 -1.09 36.80 0.11
CA GLY A 242 0.07 37.63 0.47
C GLY A 242 0.16 37.90 1.97
N GLY A 243 1.37 38.24 2.42
CA GLY A 243 1.65 38.55 3.82
C GLY A 243 1.83 37.27 4.66
N ASN A 244 1.11 37.22 5.79
CA ASN A 244 1.14 36.08 6.69
C ASN A 244 0.03 35.09 6.29
N ILE A 245 0.38 33.86 5.91
CA ILE A 245 -0.58 32.85 5.44
C ILE A 245 -1.58 32.43 6.54
N HIS A 246 -1.23 32.67 7.81
CA HIS A 246 -2.12 32.44 8.97
C HIS A 246 -3.39 33.30 8.93
N ASP A 247 -3.36 34.44 8.23
CA ASP A 247 -4.52 35.35 8.14
C ASP A 247 -5.60 34.83 7.18
N HIS A 248 -5.31 33.78 6.41
CA HIS A 248 -6.15 33.32 5.30
C HIS A 248 -6.92 32.03 5.61
N SER A 249 -6.43 31.18 6.52
CA SER A 249 -7.02 29.88 6.82
C SER A 249 -6.54 29.34 8.17
N ILE A 250 -7.33 28.47 8.80
CA ILE A 250 -6.96 27.77 10.04
C ILE A 250 -5.92 26.66 9.82
N LEU A 251 -5.77 26.18 8.59
CA LEU A 251 -4.77 25.18 8.20
C LEU A 251 -4.19 25.59 6.83
N PRO A 252 -3.45 26.72 6.77
CA PRO A 252 -3.04 27.32 5.50
C PRO A 252 -1.93 26.51 4.83
N SER A 253 -2.02 26.37 3.51
CA SER A 253 -0.99 25.76 2.66
C SER A 253 -0.80 26.61 1.41
N PHE A 254 0.41 27.09 1.19
CA PHE A 254 0.77 27.91 0.03
C PHE A 254 1.64 27.10 -0.92
N GLY A 255 1.17 26.92 -2.15
CA GLY A 255 1.82 26.14 -3.21
C GLY A 255 2.92 26.91 -3.93
N GLU A 256 4.00 26.21 -4.27
CA GLU A 256 5.28 26.84 -4.58
C GLU A 256 6.18 25.96 -5.50
N ALA A 257 7.50 26.23 -5.61
CA ALA A 257 8.38 25.44 -6.48
C ALA A 257 8.40 23.93 -6.15
N GLY A 258 7.95 23.13 -7.12
CA GLY A 258 7.76 21.68 -7.00
C GLY A 258 6.31 21.27 -6.71
N ASP A 259 5.42 22.20 -6.34
CA ASP A 259 3.98 21.95 -6.25
C ASP A 259 3.28 22.02 -7.63
N SER A 260 3.99 22.42 -8.68
CA SER A 260 3.49 22.42 -10.06
C SER A 260 2.79 21.11 -10.39
N GLY A 261 1.53 21.18 -10.84
CA GLY A 261 0.68 20.03 -11.13
C GLY A 261 -0.16 19.53 -9.95
N SER A 262 0.09 20.00 -8.73
CA SER A 262 -0.69 19.60 -7.54
C SER A 262 -2.16 19.98 -7.65
N PRO A 263 -3.08 19.12 -7.16
CA PRO A 263 -4.50 19.32 -7.32
C PRO A 263 -5.09 20.41 -6.42
N LEU A 264 -6.14 21.02 -6.93
CA LEU A 264 -7.12 21.80 -6.17
C LEU A 264 -8.47 21.09 -6.20
N PHE A 265 -8.91 20.58 -5.05
CA PHE A 265 -10.24 20.01 -4.88
C PHE A 265 -11.18 21.06 -4.32
N GLY A 266 -12.40 21.14 -4.88
CA GLY A 266 -13.48 22.00 -4.41
C GLY A 266 -14.72 21.18 -4.05
N TRP A 267 -15.36 21.48 -2.91
CA TRP A 267 -16.60 20.82 -2.50
C TRP A 267 -17.80 21.44 -3.20
N ASN A 268 -18.43 20.72 -4.12
CA ASN A 268 -19.63 21.15 -4.82
C ASN A 268 -20.87 20.89 -3.94
N THR A 269 -21.45 21.96 -3.39
CA THR A 269 -22.57 21.87 -2.43
C THR A 269 -23.84 21.32 -3.06
N ALA A 270 -24.07 21.56 -4.35
CA ALA A 270 -25.26 21.09 -5.06
C ALA A 270 -25.20 19.58 -5.34
N LYS A 271 -24.00 19.06 -5.62
CA LYS A 271 -23.78 17.63 -5.87
C LYS A 271 -23.42 16.83 -4.61
N GLY A 272 -23.02 17.51 -3.53
CA GLY A 272 -22.59 16.87 -2.29
C GLY A 272 -21.32 16.04 -2.48
N GLN A 273 -20.36 16.51 -3.28
CA GLN A 273 -19.14 15.77 -3.60
C GLN A 273 -17.92 16.68 -3.79
N TRP A 274 -16.74 16.12 -3.60
CA TRP A 274 -15.48 16.75 -3.99
C TRP A 274 -15.27 16.64 -5.51
N GLU A 275 -14.86 17.73 -6.13
CA GLU A 275 -14.49 17.78 -7.55
C GLU A 275 -13.08 18.35 -7.70
N LEU A 276 -12.27 17.78 -8.59
CA LEU A 276 -11.01 18.37 -9.03
C LEU A 276 -11.32 19.60 -9.90
N VAL A 277 -10.93 20.77 -9.41
CA VAL A 277 -11.21 22.07 -10.04
C VAL A 277 -10.10 22.46 -11.00
N GLY A 278 -8.86 22.25 -10.60
CA GLY A 278 -7.69 22.63 -11.38
C GLY A 278 -6.40 22.06 -10.83
N VAL A 279 -5.31 22.36 -11.53
CA VAL A 279 -3.95 21.96 -11.16
C VAL A 279 -3.10 23.21 -10.96
N TYR A 280 -2.23 23.20 -9.96
CA TYR A 280 -1.41 24.35 -9.59
C TYR A 280 -0.35 24.63 -10.66
N SER A 281 -0.33 25.85 -11.20
CA SER A 281 0.55 26.23 -12.32
C SER A 281 1.67 27.17 -11.93
N GLY A 282 1.54 27.88 -10.80
CA GLY A 282 2.61 28.69 -10.25
C GLY A 282 2.14 29.83 -9.35
N VAL A 283 3.07 30.74 -9.04
CA VAL A 283 2.83 31.93 -8.21
C VAL A 283 2.83 33.20 -9.06
N GLY A 284 1.74 33.97 -8.99
CA GLY A 284 1.62 35.31 -9.56
C GLY A 284 2.04 36.41 -8.57
N GLY A 285 3.00 37.25 -8.95
CA GLY A 285 3.42 38.40 -8.14
C GLY A 285 3.91 38.05 -6.73
N GLY A 286 4.42 36.83 -6.54
CA GLY A 286 4.91 36.31 -5.26
C GLY A 286 3.84 36.07 -4.18
N THR A 287 2.56 36.27 -4.50
CA THR A 287 1.47 36.30 -3.50
C THR A 287 0.20 35.60 -3.93
N ASN A 288 0.03 35.28 -5.22
CA ASN A 288 -1.17 34.66 -5.75
C ASN A 288 -0.87 33.22 -6.17
N LEU A 289 -1.66 32.26 -5.68
CA LEU A 289 -1.62 30.88 -6.17
C LEU A 289 -2.45 30.80 -7.44
N ILE A 290 -1.84 30.35 -8.54
CA ILE A 290 -2.49 30.23 -9.85
C ILE A 290 -2.77 28.75 -10.12
N TYR A 291 -4.00 28.46 -10.54
CA TYR A 291 -4.44 27.13 -10.95
C TYR A 291 -4.96 27.19 -12.39
N SER A 292 -4.52 26.25 -13.22
CA SER A 292 -5.12 25.99 -14.53
C SER A 292 -6.36 25.12 -14.35
N LEU A 293 -7.50 25.59 -14.88
CA LEU A 293 -8.73 24.81 -14.91
C LEU A 293 -8.60 23.69 -15.95
N ILE A 294 -9.40 22.63 -15.78
CA ILE A 294 -9.41 21.48 -16.69
C ILE A 294 -10.69 21.55 -17.55
N PRO A 295 -10.62 21.95 -18.82
CA PRO A 295 -11.81 22.09 -19.66
C PRO A 295 -12.39 20.73 -20.04
N GLN A 296 -13.70 20.55 -19.87
CA GLN A 296 -14.39 19.31 -20.28
C GLN A 296 -14.25 19.03 -21.79
N SER A 297 -14.24 20.07 -22.62
CA SER A 297 -14.02 19.92 -24.07
C SER A 297 -12.65 19.34 -24.40
N PHE A 298 -11.61 19.67 -23.61
CA PHE A 298 -10.28 19.11 -23.80
C PHE A 298 -10.24 17.63 -23.42
N LEU A 299 -10.87 17.25 -22.30
CA LEU A 299 -10.98 15.85 -21.91
C LEU A 299 -11.74 15.02 -22.96
N SER A 300 -12.89 15.52 -23.42
CA SER A 300 -13.67 14.85 -24.46
C SER A 300 -12.89 14.65 -25.75
N GLN A 301 -12.09 15.64 -26.16
CA GLN A 301 -11.22 15.52 -27.32
C GLN A 301 -10.22 14.38 -27.13
N ILE A 302 -9.43 14.40 -26.06
CA ILE A 302 -8.40 13.40 -25.79
C ILE A 302 -8.98 11.98 -25.69
N TYR A 303 -10.07 11.81 -24.95
CA TYR A 303 -10.71 10.49 -24.84
C TYR A 303 -11.25 9.99 -26.18
N SER A 304 -11.79 10.89 -27.02
CA SER A 304 -12.29 10.51 -28.34
C SER A 304 -11.18 10.12 -29.32
N GLU A 305 -10.01 10.77 -29.22
CA GLU A 305 -8.86 10.48 -30.08
C GLU A 305 -8.30 9.08 -29.83
N ASP A 306 -8.49 8.52 -28.64
CA ASP A 306 -7.98 7.21 -28.24
C ASP A 306 -8.98 6.05 -28.40
N ASN A 307 -10.20 6.32 -28.86
CA ASN A 307 -11.21 5.30 -29.09
C ASN A 307 -11.36 5.02 -30.59
N ASP A 308 -11.34 3.74 -30.97
CA ASP A 308 -11.89 3.31 -32.25
C ASP A 308 -13.43 3.38 -32.21
N ALA A 309 -14.08 3.26 -33.38
CA ALA A 309 -15.54 3.23 -33.44
C ALA A 309 -16.10 2.07 -32.60
N PRO A 310 -17.22 2.26 -31.85
CA PRO A 310 -17.82 1.18 -31.08
C PRO A 310 -18.16 -0.04 -31.94
N VAL A 311 -17.84 -1.22 -31.43
CA VAL A 311 -18.07 -2.50 -32.10
C VAL A 311 -19.43 -3.03 -31.65
N PHE A 312 -20.36 -3.17 -32.60
CA PHE A 312 -21.70 -3.70 -32.33
C PHE A 312 -21.78 -5.17 -32.70
N PHE A 313 -22.24 -6.02 -31.78
CA PHE A 313 -22.54 -7.42 -32.07
C PHE A 313 -23.98 -7.59 -32.55
N ASN A 314 -24.14 -8.15 -33.75
CA ASN A 314 -25.43 -8.52 -34.30
C ASN A 314 -25.76 -9.99 -34.02
N ALA A 315 -26.55 -10.23 -32.97
CA ALA A 315 -27.01 -11.57 -32.59
C ALA A 315 -27.78 -12.31 -33.70
N SER A 316 -28.39 -11.60 -34.66
CA SER A 316 -29.12 -12.23 -35.76
C SER A 316 -28.22 -12.88 -36.82
N SER A 317 -26.92 -12.56 -36.82
CA SER A 317 -25.97 -13.12 -37.77
C SER A 317 -25.66 -14.61 -37.52
N GLY A 318 -25.83 -15.09 -36.29
CA GLY A 318 -25.52 -16.45 -35.86
C GLY A 318 -24.03 -16.80 -35.86
N ALA A 319 -23.12 -15.83 -36.07
CA ALA A 319 -21.67 -16.05 -36.12
C ALA A 319 -20.94 -15.09 -35.15
N PRO A 320 -19.79 -15.49 -34.57
CA PRO A 320 -18.99 -14.59 -33.74
C PRO A 320 -18.31 -13.49 -34.57
N LEU A 321 -17.95 -12.38 -33.91
CA LEU A 321 -17.02 -11.37 -34.42
C LEU A 321 -15.63 -12.00 -34.56
N GLN A 322 -15.15 -12.10 -35.79
CA GLN A 322 -13.81 -12.62 -36.09
C GLN A 322 -12.79 -11.49 -35.91
N TRP A 323 -11.87 -11.64 -34.95
CA TRP A 323 -10.85 -10.64 -34.64
C TRP A 323 -9.50 -11.04 -35.24
N LYS A 324 -9.07 -10.29 -36.25
CA LYS A 324 -7.78 -10.42 -36.93
C LYS A 324 -6.84 -9.30 -36.54
N PHE A 325 -5.55 -9.60 -36.46
CA PHE A 325 -4.53 -8.62 -36.11
C PHE A 325 -3.19 -8.92 -36.80
N ASP A 326 -2.60 -7.89 -37.41
CA ASP A 326 -1.25 -7.91 -37.96
C ASP A 326 -0.30 -7.17 -37.01
N SER A 327 0.51 -7.95 -36.28
CA SER A 327 1.47 -7.41 -35.31
C SER A 327 2.61 -6.61 -35.95
N SER A 328 2.85 -6.75 -37.27
CA SER A 328 3.91 -6.01 -37.97
C SER A 328 3.50 -4.57 -38.27
N THR A 329 2.22 -4.33 -38.49
CA THR A 329 1.65 -3.01 -38.77
C THR A 329 0.98 -2.38 -37.56
N GLY A 330 0.57 -3.19 -36.58
CA GLY A 330 -0.21 -2.76 -35.41
C GLY A 330 -1.69 -2.52 -35.75
N THR A 331 -2.20 -3.14 -36.82
CA THR A 331 -3.58 -2.93 -37.30
C THR A 331 -4.35 -4.25 -37.32
N GLY A 332 -5.63 -4.19 -36.98
CA GLY A 332 -6.55 -5.32 -37.01
C GLY A 332 -7.94 -4.92 -37.45
N SER A 333 -8.82 -5.91 -37.51
CA SER A 333 -10.25 -5.69 -37.70
C SER A 333 -11.08 -6.73 -36.97
N LEU A 334 -12.31 -6.34 -36.61
CA LEU A 334 -13.34 -7.22 -36.09
C LEU A 334 -14.47 -7.29 -37.12
N LYS A 335 -14.78 -8.50 -37.59
CA LYS A 335 -15.73 -8.69 -38.68
C LYS A 335 -16.85 -9.65 -38.33
N GLN A 336 -18.08 -9.28 -38.66
CA GLN A 336 -19.26 -10.14 -38.54
C GLN A 336 -20.15 -9.93 -39.77
N GLY A 337 -20.21 -10.94 -40.65
CA GLY A 337 -20.94 -10.81 -41.91
C GLY A 337 -20.38 -9.68 -42.79
N SER A 338 -21.21 -8.68 -43.10
CA SER A 338 -20.82 -7.49 -43.88
C SER A 338 -20.19 -6.38 -43.04
N ASP A 339 -20.41 -6.40 -41.72
CA ASP A 339 -19.95 -5.35 -40.82
C ASP A 339 -18.49 -5.61 -40.44
N GLU A 340 -17.66 -4.58 -40.54
CA GLU A 340 -16.22 -4.63 -40.27
C GLU A 340 -15.79 -3.36 -39.52
N TYR A 341 -15.17 -3.55 -38.37
CA TYR A 341 -14.72 -2.50 -37.47
C TYR A 341 -13.19 -2.50 -37.45
N ALA A 342 -12.58 -1.33 -37.61
CA ALA A 342 -11.13 -1.19 -37.47
C ALA A 342 -10.71 -1.36 -36.01
N MET A 343 -9.50 -1.86 -35.81
CA MET A 343 -8.85 -1.97 -34.52
C MET A 343 -7.38 -1.58 -34.66
N HIS A 344 -6.86 -0.81 -33.71
CA HIS A 344 -5.46 -0.43 -33.66
C HIS A 344 -4.79 -0.93 -32.38
N GLY A 345 -3.62 -1.56 -32.54
CA GLY A 345 -2.78 -2.05 -31.45
C GLY A 345 -1.43 -1.36 -31.40
N GLN A 346 -0.50 -1.95 -30.64
CA GLN A 346 0.86 -1.47 -30.53
C GLN A 346 1.58 -1.52 -31.88
N LYS A 347 2.33 -0.45 -32.20
CA LYS A 347 3.16 -0.40 -33.41
C LYS A 347 4.64 -0.32 -33.05
N GLY A 348 5.37 -1.42 -33.24
CA GLY A 348 6.76 -1.51 -32.79
C GLY A 348 6.84 -1.35 -31.26
N SER A 349 7.51 -0.32 -30.77
CA SER A 349 7.57 0.02 -29.33
C SER A 349 6.56 1.10 -28.89
N ASP A 350 5.76 1.63 -29.82
CA ASP A 350 4.78 2.67 -29.54
C ASP A 350 3.48 2.07 -28.99
N LEU A 351 3.31 2.15 -27.68
CA LEU A 351 2.10 1.72 -26.98
C LEU A 351 0.89 2.63 -27.29
N ASN A 352 1.13 3.92 -27.55
CA ASN A 352 0.05 4.91 -27.75
C ASN A 352 -0.65 4.76 -29.10
N ALA A 353 -0.01 4.10 -30.07
CA ALA A 353 -0.65 3.70 -31.33
C ALA A 353 -1.91 2.84 -31.12
N GLY A 354 -1.98 2.13 -29.98
CA GLY A 354 -3.12 1.32 -29.58
C GLY A 354 -4.35 2.15 -29.20
N LYS A 355 -5.52 1.75 -29.68
CA LYS A 355 -6.81 2.42 -29.43
C LYS A 355 -7.75 1.52 -28.63
N ASN A 356 -8.63 2.16 -27.87
CA ASN A 356 -9.62 1.47 -27.05
C ASN A 356 -10.76 0.94 -27.93
N LEU A 357 -11.37 -0.17 -27.51
CA LEU A 357 -12.58 -0.72 -28.12
C LEU A 357 -13.70 -0.76 -27.09
N THR A 358 -14.89 -0.32 -27.49
CA THR A 358 -16.13 -0.51 -26.74
C THR A 358 -17.01 -1.50 -27.46
N PHE A 359 -17.42 -2.55 -26.76
CA PHE A 359 -18.30 -3.60 -27.27
C PHE A 359 -19.72 -3.39 -26.80
N LEU A 360 -20.65 -3.38 -27.75
CA LEU A 360 -22.08 -3.14 -27.55
C LEU A 360 -22.91 -4.30 -28.10
N GLY A 361 -24.03 -4.60 -27.46
CA GLY A 361 -25.00 -5.59 -27.94
C GLY A 361 -24.97 -6.87 -27.11
N HIS A 362 -26.16 -7.37 -26.80
CA HIS A 362 -26.34 -8.48 -25.86
C HIS A 362 -25.80 -9.81 -26.38
N ASN A 363 -25.26 -10.63 -25.46
CA ASN A 363 -24.78 -11.99 -25.72
C ASN A 363 -23.71 -12.06 -26.82
N GLY A 364 -22.80 -11.09 -26.82
CA GLY A 364 -21.75 -10.97 -27.80
C GLY A 364 -20.82 -12.18 -27.84
N GLN A 365 -20.33 -12.50 -29.02
CA GLN A 365 -19.37 -13.58 -29.24
C GLN A 365 -18.21 -13.05 -30.08
N ILE A 366 -16.98 -13.25 -29.61
CA ILE A 366 -15.75 -12.82 -30.28
C ILE A 366 -14.81 -14.02 -30.38
N ASP A 367 -14.22 -14.24 -31.55
CA ASP A 367 -13.19 -15.26 -31.78
C ASP A 367 -11.88 -14.59 -32.21
N LEU A 368 -10.82 -14.75 -31.40
CA LEU A 368 -9.48 -14.26 -31.71
C LEU A 368 -8.75 -15.24 -32.63
N GLU A 369 -8.54 -14.80 -33.88
CA GLU A 369 -7.79 -15.55 -34.88
C GLU A 369 -6.27 -15.33 -34.79
N ASN A 370 -5.82 -14.23 -34.15
CA ASN A 370 -4.41 -13.91 -33.96
C ASN A 370 -4.14 -13.41 -32.54
N SER A 371 -2.92 -13.60 -32.04
CA SER A 371 -2.48 -12.92 -30.82
C SER A 371 -2.49 -11.41 -31.01
N VAL A 372 -3.08 -10.70 -30.06
CA VAL A 372 -3.28 -9.25 -30.09
C VAL A 372 -2.40 -8.58 -29.03
N THR A 373 -1.56 -7.65 -29.48
CA THR A 373 -0.85 -6.72 -28.59
C THR A 373 -1.43 -5.33 -28.81
N GLN A 374 -2.39 -4.95 -27.97
CA GLN A 374 -3.16 -3.71 -28.14
C GLN A 374 -2.44 -2.46 -27.62
N GLY A 375 -1.26 -2.61 -27.01
CA GLY A 375 -0.52 -1.48 -26.45
C GLY A 375 -1.29 -0.84 -25.30
N ALA A 376 -1.49 0.48 -25.36
CA ALA A 376 -2.28 1.22 -24.39
C ALA A 376 -3.80 1.22 -24.69
N GLY A 377 -4.28 0.47 -25.68
CA GLY A 377 -5.71 0.31 -25.88
C GLY A 377 -6.37 -0.58 -24.82
N SER A 378 -7.51 -0.15 -24.29
CA SER A 378 -8.36 -0.90 -23.35
C SER A 378 -9.58 -1.50 -24.04
N LEU A 379 -10.22 -2.49 -23.40
CA LEU A 379 -11.50 -3.06 -23.82
C LEU A 379 -12.58 -2.71 -22.82
N THR A 380 -13.72 -2.19 -23.29
CA THR A 380 -14.90 -1.91 -22.47
C THR A 380 -16.06 -2.75 -22.96
N PHE A 381 -16.68 -3.50 -22.05
CA PHE A 381 -17.87 -4.32 -22.33
C PHE A 381 -19.07 -3.73 -21.58
N THR A 382 -20.08 -3.29 -22.33
CA THR A 382 -21.33 -2.74 -21.76
C THR A 382 -22.41 -3.80 -21.58
N ASP A 383 -22.21 -4.99 -22.14
CA ASP A 383 -23.15 -6.10 -22.20
C ASP A 383 -22.42 -7.43 -22.01
N ASP A 384 -23.19 -8.51 -21.85
CA ASP A 384 -22.64 -9.87 -21.74
C ASP A 384 -21.92 -10.31 -23.01
N TYR A 385 -20.69 -10.82 -22.86
CA TYR A 385 -19.86 -11.29 -23.97
C TYR A 385 -19.15 -12.61 -23.64
N THR A 386 -18.82 -13.38 -24.67
CA THR A 386 -17.84 -14.47 -24.62
C THR A 386 -16.73 -14.20 -25.62
N VAL A 387 -15.47 -14.30 -25.17
CA VAL A 387 -14.28 -14.09 -25.99
C VAL A 387 -13.48 -15.38 -26.01
N THR A 388 -13.31 -15.97 -27.20
CA THR A 388 -12.68 -17.28 -27.40
C THR A 388 -11.46 -17.18 -28.31
N THR A 389 -10.70 -18.27 -28.37
CA THR A 389 -9.72 -18.53 -29.42
C THR A 389 -9.63 -20.03 -29.65
N SER A 390 -9.48 -20.46 -30.90
CA SER A 390 -9.30 -21.88 -31.25
C SER A 390 -7.84 -22.28 -31.50
N ASN A 391 -6.92 -21.32 -31.51
CA ASN A 391 -5.52 -21.55 -31.92
C ASN A 391 -4.49 -21.12 -30.85
N GLY A 392 -4.96 -20.85 -29.62
CA GLY A 392 -4.10 -20.42 -28.52
C GLY A 392 -3.61 -18.98 -28.65
N SER A 393 -4.32 -18.14 -29.41
CA SER A 393 -4.04 -16.70 -29.45
C SER A 393 -4.12 -16.09 -28.06
N THR A 394 -3.31 -15.08 -27.83
CA THR A 394 -3.22 -14.35 -26.55
C THR A 394 -3.64 -12.90 -26.72
N TRP A 395 -4.00 -12.23 -25.64
CA TRP A 395 -4.28 -10.79 -25.67
C TRP A 395 -3.52 -10.06 -24.56
N THR A 396 -2.95 -8.90 -24.89
CA THR A 396 -2.45 -7.91 -23.94
C THR A 396 -2.87 -6.50 -24.35
N GLY A 397 -3.08 -5.63 -23.38
CA GLY A 397 -3.47 -4.24 -23.60
C GLY A 397 -3.49 -3.46 -22.28
N ALA A 398 -4.10 -2.28 -22.27
CA ALA A 398 -4.19 -1.46 -21.07
C ALA A 398 -5.01 -2.13 -19.95
N GLY A 399 -6.04 -2.90 -20.33
CA GLY A 399 -6.90 -3.64 -19.41
C GLY A 399 -8.32 -3.82 -19.95
N ILE A 400 -9.15 -4.47 -19.14
CA ILE A 400 -10.57 -4.74 -19.42
C ILE A 400 -11.44 -4.01 -18.39
N ILE A 401 -12.48 -3.35 -18.90
CA ILE A 401 -13.54 -2.70 -18.14
C ILE A 401 -14.83 -3.48 -18.40
N VAL A 402 -15.47 -3.97 -17.34
CA VAL A 402 -16.78 -4.63 -17.44
C VAL A 402 -17.80 -3.80 -16.66
N ASP A 403 -18.81 -3.28 -17.35
CA ASP A 403 -19.83 -2.44 -16.71
C ASP A 403 -20.68 -3.23 -15.71
N LYS A 404 -21.30 -2.53 -14.76
CA LYS A 404 -21.97 -3.08 -13.55
C LYS A 404 -22.86 -4.30 -13.80
N ASP A 405 -23.62 -4.30 -14.89
CA ASP A 405 -24.63 -5.31 -15.18
C ASP A 405 -24.17 -6.31 -16.27
N ALA A 406 -22.90 -6.24 -16.69
CA ALA A 406 -22.33 -7.11 -17.70
C ALA A 406 -21.48 -8.24 -17.10
N SER A 407 -21.47 -9.38 -17.78
CA SER A 407 -20.60 -10.52 -17.52
C SER A 407 -19.83 -10.93 -18.78
N VAL A 408 -18.51 -10.99 -18.67
CA VAL A 408 -17.64 -11.40 -19.78
C VAL A 408 -17.01 -12.74 -19.46
N ASN A 409 -17.31 -13.76 -20.26
CA ASN A 409 -16.58 -15.02 -20.25
C ASN A 409 -15.34 -14.93 -21.14
N TRP A 410 -14.17 -14.91 -20.52
CA TRP A 410 -12.89 -14.65 -21.14
C TRP A 410 -12.04 -15.91 -21.21
N GLN A 411 -11.94 -16.49 -22.42
CA GLN A 411 -11.26 -17.77 -22.67
C GLN A 411 -9.91 -17.61 -23.38
N VAL A 412 -9.29 -16.43 -23.25
CA VAL A 412 -8.03 -16.08 -23.92
C VAL A 412 -6.93 -15.91 -22.87
N ASN A 413 -5.80 -16.60 -23.06
CA ASN A 413 -4.65 -16.49 -22.16
C ASN A 413 -3.90 -15.16 -22.35
N GLY A 414 -3.18 -14.73 -21.32
CA GLY A 414 -2.26 -13.60 -21.36
C GLY A 414 -0.85 -13.99 -21.80
N VAL A 415 0.10 -13.10 -21.55
CA VAL A 415 1.52 -13.27 -21.91
C VAL A 415 2.39 -13.14 -20.67
N LYS A 416 3.43 -13.97 -20.57
CA LYS A 416 4.43 -13.91 -19.50
C LYS A 416 5.01 -12.51 -19.33
N GLY A 417 5.00 -12.00 -18.10
CA GLY A 417 5.55 -10.68 -17.76
C GLY A 417 4.59 -9.51 -18.03
N ASP A 418 3.41 -9.76 -18.59
CA ASP A 418 2.30 -8.82 -18.62
C ASP A 418 1.28 -9.14 -17.52
N ASN A 419 0.63 -8.10 -17.01
CA ASN A 419 -0.52 -8.26 -16.13
C ASN A 419 -1.79 -7.78 -16.84
N LEU A 420 -2.84 -8.60 -16.81
CA LEU A 420 -4.19 -8.17 -17.16
C LEU A 420 -4.68 -7.24 -16.05
N HIS A 421 -5.15 -6.04 -16.40
CA HIS A 421 -5.79 -5.13 -15.47
C HIS A 421 -7.30 -5.21 -15.65
N LYS A 422 -8.05 -5.48 -14.57
CA LYS A 422 -9.51 -5.55 -14.58
C LYS A 422 -10.11 -4.49 -13.65
N ILE A 423 -10.97 -3.64 -14.20
CA ILE A 423 -11.83 -2.72 -13.46
C ILE A 423 -13.29 -2.80 -13.98
N GLY A 424 -14.15 -1.89 -13.52
CA GLY A 424 -15.58 -1.93 -13.77
C GLY A 424 -16.30 -2.88 -12.80
N GLU A 425 -17.50 -2.48 -12.39
CA GLU A 425 -18.29 -3.14 -11.35
C GLU A 425 -18.81 -4.54 -11.77
N GLY A 426 -18.80 -4.86 -13.06
CA GLY A 426 -19.28 -6.13 -13.60
C GLY A 426 -18.36 -7.32 -13.34
N THR A 427 -18.67 -8.43 -14.00
CA THR A 427 -17.99 -9.72 -13.76
C THR A 427 -17.13 -10.16 -14.95
N LEU A 428 -15.88 -10.54 -14.68
CA LEU A 428 -15.01 -11.21 -15.63
C LEU A 428 -14.83 -12.68 -15.21
N VAL A 429 -15.35 -13.63 -15.98
CA VAL A 429 -15.13 -15.06 -15.76
C VAL A 429 -13.93 -15.49 -16.61
N VAL A 430 -12.81 -15.83 -15.99
CA VAL A 430 -11.60 -16.27 -16.67
C VAL A 430 -11.67 -17.78 -16.85
N GLN A 431 -11.80 -18.23 -18.10
CA GLN A 431 -12.07 -19.62 -18.46
C GLN A 431 -11.25 -20.05 -19.68
N GLY A 432 -9.97 -19.67 -19.73
CA GLY A 432 -9.03 -20.15 -20.74
C GLY A 432 -8.69 -21.63 -20.54
N THR A 433 -7.80 -22.15 -21.39
CA THR A 433 -7.31 -23.54 -21.30
C THR A 433 -5.80 -23.57 -21.05
N GLY A 434 -5.35 -24.47 -20.19
CA GLY A 434 -3.93 -24.70 -19.92
C GLY A 434 -3.33 -23.69 -18.93
N VAL A 435 -2.01 -23.49 -19.06
CA VAL A 435 -1.24 -22.56 -18.23
C VAL A 435 -1.22 -21.17 -18.85
N ASN A 436 -1.86 -20.20 -18.20
CA ASN A 436 -1.67 -18.79 -18.50
C ASN A 436 -0.44 -18.26 -17.72
N GLU A 437 0.58 -17.80 -18.45
CA GLU A 437 1.80 -17.25 -17.83
C GLU A 437 1.67 -15.78 -17.40
N GLY A 438 0.61 -15.07 -17.84
CA GLY A 438 0.35 -13.67 -17.44
C GLY A 438 -0.12 -13.55 -15.99
N GLY A 439 0.02 -12.36 -15.41
CA GLY A 439 -0.53 -12.03 -14.09
C GLY A 439 -1.86 -11.28 -14.18
N LEU A 440 -2.48 -11.04 -13.03
CA LEU A 440 -3.74 -10.29 -12.89
C LEU A 440 -3.60 -9.19 -11.84
N LYS A 441 -4.07 -7.99 -12.17
CA LYS A 441 -4.36 -6.91 -11.22
C LYS A 441 -5.84 -6.56 -11.29
N VAL A 442 -6.55 -6.71 -10.19
CA VAL A 442 -7.98 -6.42 -10.11
C VAL A 442 -8.21 -5.21 -9.20
N GLY A 443 -8.97 -4.25 -9.71
CA GLY A 443 -9.29 -3.00 -9.01
C GLY A 443 -10.77 -2.74 -8.81
N ASP A 444 -11.68 -3.49 -9.44
CA ASP A 444 -13.12 -3.30 -9.25
C ASP A 444 -13.93 -4.55 -9.65
N GLY A 445 -15.18 -4.61 -9.21
CA GLY A 445 -16.15 -5.67 -9.53
C GLY A 445 -15.68 -7.09 -9.21
N THR A 446 -16.16 -8.08 -9.96
CA THR A 446 -15.86 -9.49 -9.68
C THR A 446 -14.97 -10.12 -10.77
N VAL A 447 -14.00 -10.94 -10.35
CA VAL A 447 -13.27 -11.86 -11.24
C VAL A 447 -13.46 -13.28 -10.73
N VAL A 448 -13.97 -14.17 -11.59
CA VAL A 448 -14.09 -15.61 -11.28
C VAL A 448 -12.97 -16.35 -12.00
N LEU A 449 -12.08 -17.00 -11.27
CA LEU A 449 -11.01 -17.82 -11.84
C LEU A 449 -11.54 -19.25 -12.04
N ASN A 450 -11.75 -19.62 -13.29
CA ASN A 450 -12.30 -20.90 -13.73
C ASN A 450 -11.54 -21.45 -14.95
N GLN A 451 -10.21 -21.31 -14.95
CA GLN A 451 -9.35 -21.86 -15.99
C GLN A 451 -9.52 -23.37 -16.09
N GLN A 452 -9.57 -23.87 -17.32
CA GLN A 452 -9.72 -25.29 -17.62
C GLN A 452 -8.36 -25.95 -17.88
N ALA A 453 -8.24 -27.22 -17.54
CA ALA A 453 -7.05 -28.00 -17.82
C ALA A 453 -6.86 -28.23 -19.32
N ASP A 454 -5.61 -28.21 -19.78
CA ASP A 454 -5.26 -28.66 -21.13
C ASP A 454 -5.34 -30.19 -21.27
N SER A 455 -5.06 -30.71 -22.47
CA SER A 455 -5.07 -32.15 -22.75
C SER A 455 -4.03 -32.95 -21.95
N SER A 456 -3.06 -32.28 -21.31
CA SER A 456 -2.04 -32.89 -20.45
C SER A 456 -2.37 -32.73 -18.96
N GLY A 457 -3.50 -32.12 -18.61
CA GLY A 457 -3.93 -31.88 -17.24
C GLY A 457 -3.33 -30.63 -16.58
N HIS A 458 -2.59 -29.78 -17.31
CA HIS A 458 -2.06 -28.55 -16.72
C HIS A 458 -3.13 -27.46 -16.70
N VAL A 459 -3.23 -26.74 -15.58
CA VAL A 459 -4.15 -25.63 -15.39
C VAL A 459 -3.47 -24.54 -14.55
N GLN A 460 -3.60 -23.28 -14.98
CA GLN A 460 -3.24 -22.10 -14.19
C GLN A 460 -3.96 -20.89 -14.79
N ALA A 461 -4.80 -20.21 -14.02
CA ALA A 461 -5.52 -19.01 -14.45
C ALA A 461 -4.58 -17.82 -14.61
N PHE A 462 -3.66 -17.61 -13.66
CA PHE A 462 -2.63 -16.56 -13.70
C PHE A 462 -1.39 -16.97 -12.91
N SER A 463 -0.24 -16.39 -13.27
CA SER A 463 1.01 -16.56 -12.54
C SER A 463 1.03 -15.81 -11.20
N SER A 464 0.27 -14.72 -11.09
CA SER A 464 0.05 -13.96 -9.85
C SER A 464 -1.27 -13.19 -9.90
N VAL A 465 -1.81 -12.85 -8.72
CA VAL A 465 -3.02 -12.05 -8.57
C VAL A 465 -2.78 -10.95 -7.54
N ASN A 466 -3.06 -9.70 -7.90
CA ASN A 466 -3.07 -8.56 -6.99
C ASN A 466 -4.48 -7.97 -6.88
N ILE A 467 -4.97 -7.82 -5.65
CA ILE A 467 -6.30 -7.33 -5.31
C ILE A 467 -6.16 -5.99 -4.60
N ALA A 468 -6.68 -4.90 -5.18
CA ALA A 468 -6.49 -3.56 -4.62
C ALA A 468 -7.74 -2.68 -4.74
N SER A 469 -7.72 -1.54 -4.03
CA SER A 469 -8.74 -0.50 -3.85
C SER A 469 -9.90 -0.79 -2.90
N GLY A 470 -10.06 -2.03 -2.44
CA GLY A 470 -11.14 -2.45 -1.56
C GLY A 470 -12.48 -2.69 -2.26
N ARG A 471 -12.59 -2.39 -3.56
CA ARG A 471 -13.77 -2.62 -4.39
C ARG A 471 -13.92 -4.07 -4.92
N PRO A 472 -12.85 -4.78 -5.30
CA PRO A 472 -13.01 -6.02 -6.05
C PRO A 472 -13.20 -7.27 -5.18
N THR A 473 -13.77 -8.30 -5.81
CA THR A 473 -13.79 -9.68 -5.32
C THR A 473 -13.19 -10.63 -6.36
N VAL A 474 -12.28 -11.51 -5.93
CA VAL A 474 -11.76 -12.64 -6.73
C VAL A 474 -12.33 -13.94 -6.17
N VAL A 475 -12.97 -14.73 -7.01
CA VAL A 475 -13.59 -16.01 -6.65
C VAL A 475 -12.80 -17.16 -7.26
N LEU A 476 -12.45 -18.17 -6.47
CA LEU A 476 -11.80 -19.38 -6.96
C LEU A 476 -12.84 -20.46 -7.29
N ALA A 477 -12.89 -20.93 -8.54
CA ALA A 477 -13.76 -22.05 -8.89
C ALA A 477 -13.24 -23.37 -8.28
N ASP A 478 -11.92 -23.54 -8.21
CA ASP A 478 -11.24 -24.65 -7.56
C ASP A 478 -9.88 -24.21 -6.97
N ASN A 479 -9.13 -25.14 -6.37
CA ASN A 479 -7.83 -24.89 -5.75
C ASN A 479 -6.62 -24.98 -6.71
N GLN A 480 -6.83 -25.10 -8.03
CA GLN A 480 -5.76 -25.21 -9.03
C GLN A 480 -5.55 -23.90 -9.83
N GLN A 481 -6.36 -22.88 -9.56
CA GLN A 481 -6.41 -21.65 -10.35
C GLN A 481 -5.14 -20.81 -10.24
N VAL A 482 -4.58 -20.69 -9.03
CA VAL A 482 -3.40 -19.86 -8.76
C VAL A 482 -2.66 -20.44 -7.56
N ASN A 483 -1.33 -20.34 -7.56
CA ASN A 483 -0.55 -20.62 -6.36
C ASN A 483 -0.92 -19.58 -5.27
N PRO A 484 -1.41 -19.99 -4.08
CA PRO A 484 -1.81 -19.07 -3.01
C PRO A 484 -0.74 -18.05 -2.62
N ASP A 485 0.55 -18.42 -2.69
CA ASP A 485 1.67 -17.54 -2.37
C ASP A 485 1.86 -16.40 -3.37
N ASN A 486 1.29 -16.53 -4.57
CA ASN A 486 1.35 -15.50 -5.61
C ASN A 486 0.11 -14.60 -5.59
N ILE A 487 -0.74 -14.74 -4.57
CA ILE A 487 -1.83 -13.80 -4.28
C ILE A 487 -1.30 -12.69 -3.37
N SER A 488 -1.71 -11.46 -3.65
CA SER A 488 -1.40 -10.27 -2.86
C SER A 488 -2.60 -9.34 -2.77
N TRP A 489 -2.71 -8.64 -1.65
CA TRP A 489 -3.63 -7.53 -1.46
C TRP A 489 -2.80 -6.25 -1.37
N GLY A 490 -2.98 -5.36 -2.35
CA GLY A 490 -2.35 -4.04 -2.38
C GLY A 490 -3.14 -3.02 -1.57
N TYR A 491 -2.89 -1.73 -1.81
CA TYR A 491 -3.60 -0.61 -1.19
C TYR A 491 -5.11 -0.82 -1.11
N ARG A 492 -5.67 -0.78 0.12
CA ARG A 492 -7.07 -1.03 0.50
C ARG A 492 -7.61 -2.42 0.17
N GLY A 493 -6.78 -3.32 -0.35
CA GLY A 493 -7.10 -4.73 -0.59
C GLY A 493 -8.36 -4.97 -1.41
N GLY A 494 -9.24 -5.81 -0.88
CA GLY A 494 -10.39 -6.41 -1.54
C GLY A 494 -10.58 -7.84 -1.06
N VAL A 495 -11.50 -8.59 -1.69
CA VAL A 495 -11.89 -9.92 -1.22
C VAL A 495 -11.28 -11.02 -2.09
N LEU A 496 -10.61 -11.99 -1.47
CA LEU A 496 -10.42 -13.32 -2.04
C LEU A 496 -11.48 -14.23 -1.42
N ASP A 497 -12.40 -14.69 -2.26
CA ASP A 497 -13.38 -15.70 -1.92
C ASP A 497 -12.87 -17.08 -2.37
N VAL A 498 -12.52 -17.91 -1.39
CA VAL A 498 -12.04 -19.27 -1.64
C VAL A 498 -13.15 -20.22 -2.07
N ASN A 499 -14.42 -19.83 -1.87
CA ASN A 499 -15.59 -20.52 -2.40
C ASN A 499 -15.58 -22.05 -2.15
N GLY A 500 -15.35 -22.44 -0.90
CA GLY A 500 -15.35 -23.84 -0.45
C GLY A 500 -14.09 -24.64 -0.81
N ASN A 501 -13.01 -23.97 -1.25
CA ASN A 501 -11.74 -24.59 -1.58
C ASN A 501 -10.74 -24.48 -0.42
N ASP A 502 -10.09 -25.61 -0.12
CA ASP A 502 -9.01 -25.67 0.86
C ASP A 502 -7.73 -25.11 0.23
N LEU A 503 -7.00 -24.26 0.96
CA LEU A 503 -5.78 -23.60 0.50
C LEU A 503 -4.69 -23.65 1.58
N THR A 504 -3.44 -23.72 1.12
CA THR A 504 -2.25 -23.56 1.96
C THR A 504 -1.48 -22.33 1.52
N PHE A 505 -1.24 -21.41 2.44
CA PHE A 505 -0.41 -20.23 2.27
C PHE A 505 0.89 -20.39 3.05
N HIS A 506 2.01 -20.03 2.45
CA HIS A 506 3.29 -19.81 3.16
C HIS A 506 3.54 -18.32 3.38
N LYS A 507 2.74 -17.45 2.77
CA LYS A 507 2.70 -16.02 3.06
C LYS A 507 1.35 -15.42 2.71
N LEU A 508 0.90 -14.48 3.53
CA LEU A 508 -0.24 -13.61 3.30
C LEU A 508 0.29 -12.21 2.97
N ASN A 509 0.48 -11.92 1.68
CA ASN A 509 0.98 -10.62 1.24
C ASN A 509 -0.15 -9.56 1.32
N ALA A 510 -0.43 -9.06 2.51
CA ALA A 510 -1.52 -8.13 2.79
C ALA A 510 -0.97 -6.75 3.19
N ALA A 511 -1.24 -5.73 2.38
CA ALA A 511 -0.74 -4.38 2.60
C ALA A 511 -1.37 -3.67 3.81
N ASP A 512 -2.66 -3.90 4.05
CA ASP A 512 -3.43 -3.19 5.06
C ASP A 512 -4.71 -3.96 5.44
N TYR A 513 -5.51 -3.34 6.31
CA TYR A 513 -6.78 -3.87 6.82
C TYR A 513 -7.80 -4.23 5.72
N GLY A 514 -7.71 -3.65 4.52
CA GLY A 514 -8.61 -3.95 3.42
C GLY A 514 -8.43 -5.36 2.82
N ALA A 515 -7.32 -6.04 3.12
CA ALA A 515 -7.08 -7.41 2.66
C ALA A 515 -8.07 -8.39 3.31
N THR A 516 -8.96 -9.00 2.52
CA THR A 516 -9.97 -9.92 3.03
C THR A 516 -9.78 -11.31 2.43
N LEU A 517 -9.57 -12.31 3.28
CA LEU A 517 -9.61 -13.73 2.95
C LEU A 517 -10.91 -14.32 3.51
N GLY A 518 -11.78 -14.80 2.65
CA GLY A 518 -13.06 -15.34 3.10
C GLY A 518 -13.60 -16.47 2.26
N ASN A 519 -14.73 -17.00 2.73
CA ASN A 519 -15.49 -18.04 2.04
C ASN A 519 -16.97 -17.69 2.05
N SER A 520 -17.54 -17.49 0.86
CA SER A 520 -18.98 -17.28 0.68
C SER A 520 -19.79 -18.59 0.54
N SER A 521 -19.12 -19.72 0.34
CA SER A 521 -19.74 -21.03 0.15
C SER A 521 -20.26 -21.64 1.46
N ASP A 522 -21.36 -22.39 1.36
CA ASP A 522 -21.86 -23.23 2.46
C ASP A 522 -20.89 -24.37 2.80
N LYS A 523 -20.04 -24.79 1.85
CA LYS A 523 -18.99 -25.76 2.10
C LYS A 523 -17.86 -25.08 2.89
N THR A 524 -17.59 -25.56 4.10
CA THR A 524 -16.45 -25.07 4.90
C THR A 524 -15.14 -25.29 4.16
N ALA A 525 -14.29 -24.27 4.16
CA ALA A 525 -12.94 -24.31 3.60
C ALA A 525 -11.89 -24.33 4.72
N ASN A 526 -10.85 -25.15 4.56
CA ASN A 526 -9.71 -25.22 5.48
C ASN A 526 -8.55 -24.40 4.92
N ILE A 527 -8.18 -23.35 5.64
CA ILE A 527 -7.04 -22.49 5.33
C ILE A 527 -5.89 -22.88 6.24
N THR A 528 -4.78 -23.31 5.65
CA THR A 528 -3.53 -23.60 6.37
C THR A 528 -2.54 -22.49 6.13
N LEU A 529 -1.98 -21.92 7.20
CA LEU A 529 -0.85 -21.01 7.13
C LEU A 529 0.40 -21.75 7.62
N ASP A 530 1.36 -21.97 6.72
CA ASP A 530 2.69 -22.52 7.01
C ASP A 530 3.77 -21.50 6.61
N TYR A 531 3.85 -20.40 7.35
CA TYR A 531 4.80 -19.32 7.05
C TYR A 531 6.24 -19.62 7.47
N GLN A 532 6.47 -20.74 8.14
CA GLN A 532 7.74 -21.03 8.76
C GLN A 532 8.79 -21.39 7.72
N THR A 533 10.01 -20.91 7.94
CA THR A 533 11.16 -21.43 7.23
C THR A 533 11.51 -22.79 7.82
N HIS A 534 11.43 -23.85 7.02
CA HIS A 534 11.93 -25.16 7.43
C HIS A 534 13.45 -25.24 7.23
N PRO A 535 14.19 -26.00 8.07
CA PRO A 535 15.64 -26.12 7.93
C PRO A 535 16.09 -26.56 6.52
N ALA A 536 15.32 -27.44 5.87
CA ALA A 536 15.61 -27.91 4.51
C ALA A 536 15.55 -26.80 3.44
N ASP A 537 14.75 -25.75 3.68
CA ASP A 537 14.55 -24.64 2.74
C ASP A 537 15.62 -23.55 2.88
N VAL A 538 16.42 -23.61 3.94
CA VAL A 538 17.52 -22.66 4.17
C VAL A 538 18.61 -22.89 3.13
N LYS A 539 18.69 -21.99 2.15
CA LYS A 539 19.73 -22.03 1.12
C LYS A 539 21.13 -21.85 1.74
N VAL A 540 22.00 -22.80 1.45
CA VAL A 540 23.44 -22.72 1.73
C VAL A 540 24.14 -22.09 0.53
N ASN A 541 24.80 -20.95 0.74
CA ASN A 541 25.46 -20.20 -0.32
C ASN A 541 26.97 -20.46 -0.33
N GLU A 542 27.60 -20.28 -1.49
CA GLU A 542 29.06 -20.27 -1.59
C GLU A 542 29.60 -18.85 -1.62
N TRP A 543 30.86 -18.67 -1.20
CA TRP A 543 31.53 -17.38 -1.31
C TRP A 543 31.62 -16.95 -2.78
N SER A 544 31.33 -15.67 -3.03
CA SER A 544 31.40 -15.09 -4.37
C SER A 544 32.40 -13.95 -4.42
N SER A 545 33.15 -13.86 -5.52
CA SER A 545 34.06 -12.76 -5.80
C SER A 545 33.38 -11.41 -6.02
N SER A 546 32.03 -11.39 -6.07
CA SER A 546 31.25 -10.15 -6.03
C SER A 546 31.38 -9.42 -4.70
N ASN A 547 31.77 -10.11 -3.62
CA ASN A 547 31.84 -9.59 -2.25
C ASN A 547 30.53 -8.94 -1.77
N ARG A 548 29.40 -9.44 -2.27
CA ARG A 548 28.05 -9.00 -1.94
C ARG A 548 27.18 -10.20 -1.57
N GLY A 549 26.28 -9.99 -0.61
CA GLY A 549 25.34 -11.00 -0.17
C GLY A 549 24.24 -10.42 0.72
N THR A 550 23.24 -11.24 1.00
CA THR A 550 22.10 -10.86 1.84
C THR A 550 22.43 -11.15 3.30
N VAL A 551 22.37 -10.12 4.15
CA VAL A 551 22.57 -10.25 5.60
C VAL A 551 21.62 -11.31 6.17
N GLY A 552 22.15 -12.19 7.01
CA GLY A 552 21.44 -13.33 7.58
C GLY A 552 21.52 -14.61 6.73
N SER A 553 22.09 -14.57 5.53
CA SER A 553 22.21 -15.78 4.69
C SER A 553 23.29 -16.73 5.21
N LEU A 554 23.04 -18.03 5.07
CA LEU A 554 23.97 -19.09 5.42
C LEU A 554 24.95 -19.36 4.28
N TYR A 555 26.22 -19.58 4.63
CA TYR A 555 27.30 -19.87 3.70
C TYR A 555 28.11 -21.09 4.14
N ILE A 556 28.63 -21.84 3.16
CA ILE A 556 29.54 -22.95 3.35
C ILE A 556 30.97 -22.56 2.98
N TYR A 557 31.92 -23.00 3.80
CA TYR A 557 33.35 -22.87 3.56
C TYR A 557 34.05 -24.22 3.73
N ASN A 558 34.52 -24.78 2.63
CA ASN A 558 35.47 -25.90 2.66
C ASN A 558 36.84 -25.34 3.08
N ASN A 559 37.13 -25.33 4.38
CA ASN A 559 38.28 -24.67 4.96
C ASN A 559 39.57 -25.49 4.73
N PRO A 560 40.50 -25.04 3.85
CA PRO A 560 41.70 -25.80 3.53
C PRO A 560 42.77 -25.70 4.63
N TYR A 561 42.65 -24.76 5.57
CA TYR A 561 43.65 -24.52 6.61
C TYR A 561 43.49 -25.46 7.81
N THR A 562 42.25 -25.86 8.10
CA THR A 562 41.91 -26.74 9.23
C THR A 562 41.30 -28.06 8.80
N HIS A 563 41.10 -28.26 7.48
CA HIS A 563 40.51 -29.47 6.90
C HIS A 563 39.10 -29.78 7.43
N THR A 564 38.29 -28.74 7.58
CA THR A 564 36.90 -28.80 8.05
C THR A 564 35.94 -28.19 7.02
N VAL A 565 34.67 -28.52 7.14
CA VAL A 565 33.58 -27.78 6.49
C VAL A 565 33.01 -26.84 7.54
N ASP A 566 33.08 -25.54 7.28
CA ASP A 566 32.66 -24.49 8.21
C ASP A 566 31.42 -23.78 7.66
N TYR A 567 30.44 -23.53 8.52
CA TYR A 567 29.25 -22.76 8.17
C TYR A 567 29.29 -21.38 8.81
N PHE A 568 28.91 -20.36 8.03
CA PHE A 568 28.88 -18.98 8.47
C PHE A 568 27.57 -18.28 8.11
N ILE A 569 27.06 -17.44 9.00
CA ILE A 569 25.97 -16.50 8.72
C ILE A 569 26.57 -15.14 8.38
N LEU A 570 26.11 -14.53 7.29
CA LEU A 570 26.57 -13.22 6.85
C LEU A 570 25.98 -12.10 7.72
N LYS A 571 26.81 -11.18 8.23
CA LYS A 571 26.40 -10.06 9.10
C LYS A 571 26.28 -8.72 8.37
N THR A 572 26.92 -8.57 7.22
CA THR A 572 26.98 -7.30 6.46
C THR A 572 26.69 -7.53 4.97
N SER A 573 26.13 -6.54 4.27
CA SER A 573 25.76 -6.66 2.85
C SER A 573 26.95 -6.80 1.88
N SER A 574 28.16 -6.57 2.39
CA SER A 574 29.42 -6.82 1.72
C SER A 574 30.37 -7.55 2.66
N TYR A 575 31.23 -8.41 2.12
CA TYR A 575 32.10 -9.26 2.92
C TYR A 575 33.47 -9.45 2.27
N GLY A 576 34.45 -9.78 3.11
CA GLY A 576 35.76 -10.30 2.69
C GLY A 576 35.82 -11.83 2.77
N TRP A 577 37.03 -12.37 2.84
CA TRP A 577 37.26 -13.80 3.03
C TRP A 577 36.69 -14.32 4.36
N PHE A 578 36.34 -15.61 4.38
CA PHE A 578 35.96 -16.28 5.62
C PHE A 578 37.13 -16.29 6.63
N PRO A 579 36.83 -16.23 7.93
CA PRO A 579 37.77 -16.59 8.98
C PRO A 579 38.28 -18.02 8.81
N THR A 580 39.57 -18.25 9.03
CA THR A 580 40.21 -19.56 8.79
C THR A 580 40.31 -20.43 10.04
N GLY A 581 40.07 -19.88 11.23
CA GLY A 581 40.21 -20.56 12.52
C GLY A 581 38.90 -20.73 13.28
N GLN A 582 37.77 -20.94 12.60
CA GLN A 582 36.46 -21.21 13.23
C GLN A 582 36.00 -20.10 14.21
N VAL A 583 36.21 -18.84 13.84
CA VAL A 583 35.82 -17.69 14.67
C VAL A 583 34.94 -16.73 13.88
N SER A 584 34.08 -16.00 14.58
CA SER A 584 33.30 -14.90 13.99
C SER A 584 34.16 -13.64 13.83
N ASN A 585 33.78 -12.76 12.90
CA ASN A 585 34.35 -11.42 12.75
C ASN A 585 33.25 -10.37 12.46
N GLU A 586 33.63 -9.22 11.91
CA GLU A 586 32.69 -8.15 11.55
C GLU A 586 31.67 -8.60 10.49
N HIS A 587 32.09 -9.43 9.53
CA HIS A 587 31.28 -9.84 8.38
C HIS A 587 30.63 -11.21 8.55
N TRP A 588 31.27 -12.13 9.26
CA TRP A 588 30.91 -13.54 9.31
C TRP A 588 30.68 -14.00 10.75
N GLU A 589 29.55 -14.65 11.01
CA GLU A 589 29.28 -15.37 12.24
C GLU A 589 29.52 -16.86 12.01
N TYR A 590 30.48 -17.46 12.72
CA TYR A 590 30.72 -18.89 12.66
C TYR A 590 29.62 -19.65 13.41
N VAL A 591 29.03 -20.67 12.78
CA VAL A 591 27.88 -21.42 13.34
C VAL A 591 28.07 -22.94 13.38
N GLY A 592 29.30 -23.43 13.18
CA GLY A 592 29.65 -24.84 13.34
C GLY A 592 30.02 -25.56 12.04
N HIS A 593 30.07 -26.90 12.12
CA HIS A 593 30.50 -27.78 11.03
C HIS A 593 29.39 -28.68 10.48
N ASP A 594 28.23 -28.70 11.14
CA ASP A 594 27.09 -29.53 10.74
C ASP A 594 26.06 -28.69 10.00
N GLN A 595 25.76 -29.08 8.75
CA GLN A 595 24.84 -28.33 7.89
C GLN A 595 23.44 -28.26 8.50
N ASN A 596 22.94 -29.39 9.00
CA ASN A 596 21.58 -29.49 9.52
C ASN A 596 21.41 -28.60 10.76
N SER A 597 22.40 -28.59 11.66
CA SER A 597 22.42 -27.72 12.84
C SER A 597 22.49 -26.25 12.45
N ALA A 598 23.31 -25.88 11.46
CA ALA A 598 23.42 -24.50 10.99
C ALA A 598 22.14 -24.01 10.29
N GLN A 599 21.52 -24.86 9.47
CA GLN A 599 20.23 -24.59 8.83
C GLN A 599 19.11 -24.49 9.86
N ALA A 600 19.04 -25.40 10.83
CA ALA A 600 18.06 -25.37 11.91
C ALA A 600 18.22 -24.13 12.80
N LEU A 601 19.46 -23.74 13.13
CA LEU A 601 19.74 -22.50 13.85
C LEU A 601 19.20 -21.28 13.10
N LEU A 602 19.44 -21.18 11.79
CA LEU A 602 18.98 -20.05 11.00
C LEU A 602 17.45 -20.06 10.81
N ALA A 603 16.86 -21.21 10.53
CA ALA A 603 15.40 -21.38 10.47
C ALA A 603 14.73 -20.91 11.77
N ASN A 604 15.22 -21.37 12.93
CA ASN A 604 14.72 -20.94 14.23
C ASN A 604 14.86 -19.42 14.44
N ARG A 605 16.00 -18.82 14.07
CA ARG A 605 16.20 -17.36 14.16
C ARG A 605 15.25 -16.57 13.26
N ILE A 606 14.89 -17.10 12.09
CA ILE A 606 13.91 -16.48 11.19
C ILE A 606 12.50 -16.60 11.78
N ASN A 607 12.11 -17.81 12.17
CA ASN A 607 10.77 -18.10 12.71
C ASN A 607 10.50 -17.34 14.02
N ASN A 608 11.53 -17.12 14.85
CA ASN A 608 11.43 -16.36 16.09
C ASN A 608 11.17 -14.86 15.90
N LYS A 609 11.28 -14.32 14.67
CA LYS A 609 10.86 -12.95 14.37
C LYS A 609 9.34 -12.79 14.34
N GLY A 610 8.60 -13.89 14.25
CA GLY A 610 7.14 -13.87 14.12
C GLY A 610 6.64 -13.55 12.71
N TYR A 611 5.33 -13.49 12.59
CA TYR A 611 4.60 -13.23 11.35
C TYR A 611 3.43 -12.29 11.65
N LEU A 612 3.06 -11.45 10.69
CA LEU A 612 2.02 -10.45 10.85
C LEU A 612 0.96 -10.59 9.76
N TYR A 613 -0.30 -10.44 10.15
CA TYR A 613 -1.42 -10.32 9.22
C TYR A 613 -2.35 -9.16 9.59
N HIS A 614 -2.35 -8.13 8.74
CA HIS A 614 -3.19 -6.94 8.87
C HIS A 614 -4.64 -7.13 8.42
N GLY A 615 -4.93 -8.21 7.68
CA GLY A 615 -6.20 -8.38 6.98
C GLY A 615 -7.33 -8.99 7.81
N LYS A 616 -8.37 -9.43 7.10
CA LYS A 616 -9.61 -9.97 7.66
C LYS A 616 -9.81 -11.42 7.28
N LEU A 617 -10.28 -12.22 8.23
CA LEU A 617 -10.76 -13.59 8.02
C LEU A 617 -12.29 -13.60 8.08
N LEU A 618 -12.99 -14.00 7.00
CA LEU A 618 -14.45 -13.94 6.93
C LEU A 618 -15.13 -15.24 6.49
N GLY A 619 -16.30 -15.51 7.06
CA GLY A 619 -17.23 -16.53 6.59
C GLY A 619 -16.91 -17.94 7.08
N ASN A 620 -17.29 -18.95 6.29
CA ASN A 620 -17.22 -20.35 6.71
C ASN A 620 -15.82 -20.96 6.47
N ILE A 621 -14.85 -20.47 7.22
CA ILE A 621 -13.46 -20.95 7.17
C ILE A 621 -13.02 -21.56 8.50
N ASN A 622 -12.25 -22.65 8.42
CA ASN A 622 -11.32 -23.05 9.46
C ASN A 622 -9.95 -22.48 9.12
N PHE A 623 -9.23 -21.97 10.12
CA PHE A 623 -7.88 -21.45 9.95
C PHE A 623 -6.92 -22.22 10.86
N SER A 624 -5.82 -22.71 10.32
CA SER A 624 -4.83 -23.49 11.07
C SER A 624 -3.43 -22.93 10.89
N ASN A 625 -2.76 -22.65 12.01
CA ASN A 625 -1.33 -22.37 12.08
C ASN A 625 -0.66 -23.36 13.04
N LYS A 626 0.27 -24.15 12.53
CA LYS A 626 1.00 -25.15 13.33
C LYS A 626 2.47 -24.82 13.33
N ALA A 627 2.90 -24.09 14.36
CA ALA A 627 4.30 -23.77 14.55
C ALA A 627 5.10 -25.04 14.85
N THR A 628 6.39 -25.03 14.49
CA THR A 628 7.33 -26.09 14.81
C THR A 628 7.58 -26.07 16.32
N PRO A 629 7.61 -27.22 17.01
CA PRO A 629 7.89 -27.28 18.44
C PRO A 629 9.15 -26.49 18.83
N GLY A 630 9.05 -25.65 19.86
CA GLY A 630 10.14 -24.79 20.33
C GLY A 630 10.28 -23.44 19.61
N THR A 631 9.43 -23.16 18.61
CA THR A 631 9.31 -21.81 18.02
C THR A 631 8.78 -20.83 19.06
N THR A 632 9.38 -19.65 19.18
CA THR A 632 8.93 -18.61 20.13
C THR A 632 8.36 -17.36 19.46
N GLY A 633 8.44 -17.28 18.13
CA GLY A 633 7.86 -16.16 17.37
C GLY A 633 6.34 -16.16 17.44
N ALA A 634 5.76 -14.95 17.41
CA ALA A 634 4.32 -14.78 17.42
C ALA A 634 3.74 -14.71 16.00
N LEU A 635 2.63 -15.39 15.75
CA LEU A 635 1.67 -14.96 14.75
C LEU A 635 0.86 -13.81 15.34
N VAL A 636 0.92 -12.64 14.72
CA VAL A 636 0.25 -11.42 15.16
C VAL A 636 -0.89 -11.09 14.21
N MET A 637 -2.05 -10.80 14.76
CA MET A 637 -3.22 -10.32 14.04
C MET A 637 -3.69 -8.99 14.66
N ASP A 638 -3.58 -7.92 13.89
CA ASP A 638 -4.10 -6.58 14.21
C ASP A 638 -5.18 -6.13 13.19
N GLY A 639 -5.63 -7.05 12.35
CA GLY A 639 -6.79 -6.91 11.49
C GLY A 639 -8.09 -7.32 12.20
N SER A 640 -8.89 -8.19 11.60
CA SER A 640 -10.14 -8.68 12.23
C SER A 640 -10.52 -10.08 11.79
N ALA A 641 -11.47 -10.68 12.50
CA ALA A 641 -12.03 -11.96 12.10
C ALA A 641 -13.52 -12.04 12.40
N ASN A 642 -14.27 -12.63 11.48
CA ASN A 642 -15.65 -13.06 11.67
C ASN A 642 -15.85 -14.38 10.93
N MET A 643 -15.47 -15.48 11.58
CA MET A 643 -15.62 -16.82 11.05
C MET A 643 -16.61 -17.64 11.87
N SER A 644 -17.34 -18.53 11.20
CA SER A 644 -18.15 -19.55 11.87
C SER A 644 -17.35 -20.79 12.29
N GLY A 645 -16.17 -20.98 11.69
CA GLY A 645 -15.32 -22.15 11.92
C GLY A 645 -14.33 -21.97 13.07
N THR A 646 -13.30 -22.82 13.06
CA THR A 646 -12.30 -22.90 14.13
C THR A 646 -10.98 -22.25 13.72
N PHE A 647 -10.42 -21.43 14.62
CA PHE A 647 -9.02 -21.01 14.55
C PHE A 647 -8.18 -21.98 15.40
N THR A 648 -7.18 -22.62 14.81
CA THR A 648 -6.27 -23.55 15.49
C THR A 648 -4.85 -23.00 15.51
N GLN A 649 -4.27 -22.91 16.70
CA GLN A 649 -2.86 -22.64 16.92
C GLN A 649 -2.22 -23.81 17.66
N GLU A 650 -1.11 -24.34 17.13
CA GLU A 650 -0.29 -25.36 17.79
C GLU A 650 1.16 -24.86 17.88
N ASN A 651 1.76 -24.90 19.07
CA ASN A 651 3.05 -24.31 19.41
C ASN A 651 3.13 -22.79 19.18
N GLY A 652 4.28 -22.19 19.53
CA GLY A 652 4.55 -20.79 19.26
C GLY A 652 3.67 -19.83 20.06
N ARG A 653 3.56 -18.61 19.55
CA ARG A 653 2.71 -17.57 20.15
C ARG A 653 1.65 -17.09 19.16
N LEU A 654 0.46 -16.78 19.65
CA LEU A 654 -0.59 -16.07 18.92
C LEU A 654 -0.95 -14.79 19.67
N THR A 655 -0.87 -13.65 19.01
CA THR A 655 -1.29 -12.36 19.57
C THR A 655 -2.39 -11.75 18.72
N ILE A 656 -3.52 -11.46 19.35
CA ILE A 656 -4.64 -10.75 18.75
C ILE A 656 -4.74 -9.39 19.44
N GLN A 657 -4.78 -8.30 18.68
CA GLN A 657 -4.74 -6.94 19.23
C GLN A 657 -5.52 -5.94 18.39
N GLY A 658 -5.77 -4.75 18.96
CA GLY A 658 -6.15 -3.58 18.18
C GLY A 658 -5.01 -3.10 17.29
N HIS A 659 -5.30 -2.08 16.49
CA HIS A 659 -4.33 -1.53 15.54
C HIS A 659 -4.04 -0.06 15.85
N PRO A 660 -2.78 0.35 16.06
CA PRO A 660 -2.45 1.76 16.25
C PRO A 660 -2.79 2.55 14.97
N VAL A 661 -3.42 3.71 15.11
CA VAL A 661 -3.76 4.54 13.94
C VAL A 661 -2.49 4.93 13.19
N ILE A 662 -2.48 4.73 11.87
CA ILE A 662 -1.33 5.06 11.02
C ILE A 662 -1.23 6.58 10.87
N HIS A 663 -0.04 7.12 11.11
CA HIS A 663 0.32 8.51 10.82
C HIS A 663 1.34 8.61 9.69
N ALA A 664 1.37 9.77 9.04
CA ALA A 664 2.44 10.12 8.12
C ALA A 664 3.76 10.19 8.89
N SER A 665 4.84 9.67 8.31
CA SER A 665 6.15 9.70 8.95
C SER A 665 7.23 10.16 7.98
N THR A 666 8.40 10.50 8.49
CA THR A 666 9.54 10.97 7.70
C THR A 666 10.88 10.70 8.39
N SER A 667 11.97 11.12 7.77
CA SER A 667 13.31 10.90 8.32
C SER A 667 13.54 11.66 9.64
N GLN A 668 14.39 11.08 10.51
CA GLN A 668 14.85 11.75 11.74
C GLN A 668 15.48 13.12 11.48
N SER A 669 16.13 13.32 10.33
CA SER A 669 16.70 14.61 9.97
C SER A 669 15.63 15.70 9.87
N ILE A 670 14.50 15.39 9.23
CA ILE A 670 13.39 16.35 9.05
C ILE A 670 12.71 16.60 10.39
N ALA A 671 12.47 15.55 11.19
CA ALA A 671 11.95 15.70 12.54
C ALA A 671 12.83 16.61 13.41
N ASN A 672 14.15 16.45 13.35
CA ASN A 672 15.10 17.31 14.07
C ASN A 672 15.06 18.77 13.56
N THR A 673 14.95 18.98 12.25
CA THR A 673 14.83 20.33 11.67
C THR A 673 13.57 21.03 12.17
N VAL A 674 12.42 20.37 12.17
CA VAL A 674 11.16 20.94 12.66
C VAL A 674 11.19 21.15 14.19
N SER A 675 11.77 20.20 14.93
CA SER A 675 12.01 20.31 16.37
C SER A 675 12.88 21.51 16.75
N SER A 676 13.89 21.85 15.93
CA SER A 676 14.71 23.05 16.15
C SER A 676 13.94 24.37 16.04
N LEU A 677 12.74 24.35 15.45
CA LEU A 677 11.81 25.47 15.35
C LEU A 677 10.76 25.46 16.48
N GLY A 678 10.85 24.51 17.43
CA GLY A 678 9.95 24.40 18.59
C GLY A 678 8.77 23.46 18.40
N ASP A 679 8.73 22.67 17.32
CA ASP A 679 7.65 21.73 17.01
C ASP A 679 8.16 20.27 17.03
N ASN A 680 7.73 19.50 18.02
CA ASN A 680 8.12 18.10 18.21
C ASN A 680 7.07 17.09 17.68
N SER A 681 6.12 17.53 16.86
CA SER A 681 5.01 16.69 16.41
C SER A 681 5.38 15.68 15.32
N VAL A 682 6.47 15.93 14.59
CA VAL A 682 6.84 15.14 13.40
C VAL A 682 7.25 13.72 13.78
N LEU A 683 6.51 12.74 13.26
CA LEU A 683 6.74 11.34 13.53
C LEU A 683 7.78 10.72 12.57
N THR A 684 8.56 9.78 13.10
CA THR A 684 9.62 9.06 12.35
C THR A 684 9.29 7.59 12.09
N GLN A 685 8.11 7.16 12.52
CA GLN A 685 7.53 5.84 12.32
C GLN A 685 6.01 6.00 12.15
N PRO A 686 5.36 5.11 11.38
CA PRO A 686 3.92 5.22 11.12
C PRO A 686 3.05 5.00 12.36
N THR A 687 3.50 4.13 13.26
CA THR A 687 2.77 3.70 14.46
C THR A 687 3.72 3.53 15.65
N SER A 688 3.23 3.61 16.89
CA SER A 688 4.03 3.49 18.11
C SER A 688 3.24 2.91 19.28
N PHE A 689 3.93 2.30 20.25
CA PHE A 689 3.29 1.72 21.44
C PHE A 689 2.64 2.76 22.38
N THR A 690 3.14 3.99 22.36
CA THR A 690 2.76 5.05 23.29
C THR A 690 1.72 6.02 22.72
N GLN A 691 1.30 5.85 21.47
CA GLN A 691 0.23 6.69 20.92
C GLN A 691 -1.11 6.36 21.58
N ASP A 692 -1.95 7.37 21.69
CA ASP A 692 -3.24 7.28 22.38
C ASP A 692 -4.36 6.76 21.46
N ASP A 693 -4.22 6.93 20.15
CA ASP A 693 -5.25 6.64 19.16
C ASP A 693 -5.03 5.27 18.51
N TRP A 694 -5.95 4.36 18.82
CA TRP A 694 -5.96 3.00 18.33
C TRP A 694 -7.33 2.71 17.71
N GLU A 695 -7.31 1.94 16.63
CA GLU A 695 -8.49 1.37 16.02
C GLU A 695 -8.90 0.11 16.78
N ASN A 696 -10.16 0.07 17.21
CA ASN A 696 -10.73 -1.11 17.82
C ASN A 696 -10.91 -2.22 16.78
N ARG A 697 -10.47 -3.43 17.12
CA ARG A 697 -10.59 -4.64 16.28
C ARG A 697 -11.47 -5.67 16.95
N THR A 698 -12.23 -6.42 16.15
CA THR A 698 -13.13 -7.47 16.64
C THR A 698 -12.78 -8.79 15.98
N PHE A 699 -12.67 -9.82 16.81
CA PHE A 699 -12.35 -11.19 16.42
C PHE A 699 -13.47 -12.10 16.92
N SER A 700 -14.16 -12.75 15.99
CA SER A 700 -15.21 -13.71 16.29
C SER A 700 -14.90 -15.03 15.60
N PHE A 701 -14.82 -16.09 16.39
CA PHE A 701 -14.57 -17.46 15.93
C PHE A 701 -15.68 -18.37 16.46
N GLY A 702 -15.98 -19.46 15.74
CA GLY A 702 -16.77 -20.55 16.31
C GLY A 702 -16.04 -21.19 17.49
N SER A 703 -14.74 -21.45 17.33
CA SER A 703 -13.85 -21.79 18.45
C SER A 703 -12.40 -21.37 18.19
N LEU A 704 -11.65 -21.16 19.27
CA LEU A 704 -10.21 -20.92 19.27
C LEU A 704 -9.51 -22.09 19.99
N VAL A 705 -8.85 -22.96 19.22
CA VAL A 705 -8.13 -24.14 19.73
C VAL A 705 -6.65 -23.81 19.87
N LEU A 706 -6.11 -23.99 21.07
CA LEU A 706 -4.73 -23.67 21.45
C LEU A 706 -4.07 -24.91 22.04
N LYS A 707 -2.90 -25.27 21.54
CA LYS A 707 -2.12 -26.40 22.05
C LYS A 707 -0.64 -26.06 22.11
N ASP A 708 -0.02 -26.22 23.28
CA ASP A 708 1.39 -25.88 23.50
C ASP A 708 1.71 -24.41 23.14
N THR A 709 0.75 -23.50 23.31
CA THR A 709 0.78 -22.13 22.77
C THR A 709 0.79 -21.06 23.87
N ASP A 710 1.52 -19.96 23.65
CA ASP A 710 1.29 -18.70 24.36
C ASP A 710 0.29 -17.83 23.59
N PHE A 711 -0.87 -17.52 24.17
CA PHE A 711 -1.91 -16.69 23.57
C PHE A 711 -2.07 -15.37 24.33
N GLY A 712 -2.12 -14.26 23.60
CA GLY A 712 -2.36 -12.92 24.13
C GLY A 712 -3.50 -12.20 23.39
N LEU A 713 -4.44 -11.64 24.15
CA LEU A 713 -5.42 -10.66 23.68
C LEU A 713 -5.00 -9.27 24.20
N GLY A 714 -4.49 -8.41 23.31
CA GLY A 714 -4.00 -7.07 23.64
C GLY A 714 -5.08 -5.98 23.62
N ARG A 715 -4.68 -4.76 23.99
CA ARG A 715 -5.55 -3.57 24.02
C ARG A 715 -6.32 -3.35 22.71
N ASN A 716 -7.45 -2.65 22.80
CA ASN A 716 -8.31 -2.26 21.68
C ASN A 716 -8.82 -3.47 20.84
N ALA A 717 -8.83 -4.68 21.41
CA ALA A 717 -9.38 -5.88 20.77
C ALA A 717 -10.57 -6.44 21.54
N THR A 718 -11.62 -6.83 20.81
CA THR A 718 -12.72 -7.64 21.33
C THR A 718 -12.64 -9.05 20.77
N LEU A 719 -12.68 -10.06 21.63
CA LEU A 719 -12.68 -11.48 21.25
C LEU A 719 -13.99 -12.15 21.68
N ASN A 720 -14.71 -12.71 20.71
CA ASN A 720 -15.93 -13.49 20.91
C ASN A 720 -15.69 -14.93 20.46
N THR A 721 -15.53 -15.87 21.38
CA THR A 721 -15.24 -17.28 21.02
C THR A 721 -15.42 -18.25 22.19
N THR A 722 -15.43 -19.55 21.88
CA THR A 722 -15.07 -20.58 22.86
C THR A 722 -13.58 -20.91 22.72
N ILE A 723 -12.79 -20.63 23.75
CA ILE A 723 -11.37 -21.02 23.82
C ILE A 723 -11.29 -22.47 24.30
N GLN A 724 -10.46 -23.28 23.65
CA GLN A 724 -10.08 -24.62 24.04
C GLN A 724 -8.55 -24.67 24.16
N ALA A 725 -8.02 -24.67 25.38
CA ALA A 725 -6.60 -24.62 25.66
C ALA A 725 -6.10 -25.94 26.28
N ASP A 726 -5.07 -26.52 25.67
CA ASP A 726 -4.35 -27.70 26.15
C ASP A 726 -2.86 -27.31 26.31
N ASN A 727 -2.32 -27.46 27.53
CA ASN A 727 -0.95 -27.07 27.87
C ASN A 727 -0.54 -25.68 27.34
N SER A 728 -1.45 -24.71 27.47
CA SER A 728 -1.30 -23.39 26.86
C SER A 728 -1.50 -22.25 27.88
N SER A 729 -0.83 -21.12 27.67
CA SER A 729 -1.09 -19.89 28.43
C SER A 729 -2.02 -18.96 27.65
N VAL A 730 -3.07 -18.46 28.31
CA VAL A 730 -4.08 -17.57 27.75
C VAL A 730 -4.07 -16.29 28.58
N THR A 731 -3.65 -15.17 28.00
CA THR A 731 -3.60 -13.86 28.67
C THR A 731 -4.59 -12.89 28.04
N LEU A 732 -5.66 -12.56 28.76
CA LEU A 732 -6.70 -11.61 28.35
C LEU A 732 -6.40 -10.24 28.97
N GLY A 733 -6.11 -9.25 28.13
CA GLY A 733 -5.45 -8.01 28.55
C GLY A 733 -3.93 -8.19 28.65
N ASP A 734 -3.32 -8.69 27.58
CA ASP A 734 -1.87 -8.81 27.43
C ASP A 734 -1.26 -7.44 27.07
N SER A 735 -0.26 -7.01 27.83
CA SER A 735 0.43 -5.74 27.59
C SER A 735 1.47 -5.82 26.47
N ARG A 736 1.87 -7.04 26.10
CA ARG A 736 2.81 -7.32 25.02
C ARG A 736 2.06 -7.23 23.69
N VAL A 737 2.29 -6.15 22.96
CA VAL A 737 1.68 -5.88 21.66
C VAL A 737 2.77 -5.63 20.63
N PHE A 738 2.38 -5.55 19.37
CA PHE A 738 3.28 -5.42 18.25
C PHE A 738 2.90 -4.23 17.36
N ILE A 739 3.90 -3.69 16.68
CA ILE A 739 3.72 -2.71 15.61
C ILE A 739 4.47 -3.19 14.36
N ASP A 740 4.01 -2.74 13.19
CA ASP A 740 4.79 -2.79 11.97
C ASP A 740 5.48 -1.45 11.71
N LYS A 741 6.82 -1.45 11.64
CA LYS A 741 7.57 -0.23 11.29
C LYS A 741 7.38 0.24 9.84
N LYS A 742 6.79 -0.60 9.00
CA LYS A 742 6.48 -0.32 7.59
C LYS A 742 4.98 -0.20 7.33
N ASP A 743 4.18 -0.08 8.38
CA ASP A 743 2.73 -0.01 8.26
C ASP A 743 2.30 1.12 7.31
N GLY A 744 1.35 0.81 6.42
CA GLY A 744 0.88 1.68 5.35
C GLY A 744 1.86 1.90 4.18
N GLN A 745 2.97 1.14 4.08
CA GLN A 745 3.93 1.20 2.97
C GLN A 745 3.84 -0.03 2.02
N GLY A 746 2.71 -0.73 2.08
CA GLY A 746 2.38 -1.90 1.28
C GLY A 746 2.70 -3.22 1.99
N THR A 747 2.88 -4.31 1.23
CA THR A 747 2.83 -5.70 1.78
C THR A 747 3.99 -6.13 2.69
N ALA A 748 5.09 -5.37 2.73
CA ALA A 748 6.29 -5.78 3.44
C ALA A 748 6.30 -5.21 4.85
N PHE A 749 6.32 -6.06 5.87
CA PHE A 749 6.31 -5.65 7.28
C PHE A 749 7.68 -5.79 7.96
N THR A 750 7.84 -5.12 9.10
CA THR A 750 8.95 -5.26 10.05
C THR A 750 8.38 -5.20 11.46
N LEU A 751 8.13 -6.39 12.01
CA LEU A 751 7.47 -6.58 13.29
C LEU A 751 8.39 -6.16 14.46
N GLU A 752 7.85 -5.40 15.40
CA GLU A 752 8.50 -5.05 16.67
C GLU A 752 7.53 -5.33 17.81
N GLU A 753 8.00 -6.06 18.83
CA GLU A 753 7.28 -6.25 20.10
C GLU A 753 7.57 -5.09 21.05
N GLY A 754 6.56 -4.67 21.80
CA GLY A 754 6.67 -3.67 22.84
C GLY A 754 5.57 -3.79 23.88
N THR A 755 5.48 -2.79 24.75
CA THR A 755 4.50 -2.76 25.83
C THR A 755 3.55 -1.58 25.65
N SER A 756 2.25 -1.86 25.61
CA SER A 756 1.20 -0.85 25.63
C SER A 756 0.05 -1.32 26.51
N VAL A 757 -0.31 -0.53 27.53
CA VAL A 757 -1.35 -0.87 28.50
C VAL A 757 -2.51 0.09 28.33
N ALA A 758 -3.72 -0.43 28.16
CA ALA A 758 -4.92 0.39 28.12
C ALA A 758 -5.18 1.02 29.49
N THR A 759 -5.34 2.34 29.52
CA THR A 759 -5.64 3.09 30.75
C THR A 759 -7.06 3.63 30.76
N LYS A 760 -7.69 3.76 29.58
CA LYS A 760 -9.09 4.16 29.40
C LYS A 760 -9.92 2.91 29.15
N ASP A 761 -11.13 2.84 29.71
CA ASP A 761 -12.01 1.68 29.52
C ASP A 761 -12.35 1.40 28.05
N ALA A 762 -12.41 2.45 27.22
CA ALA A 762 -12.64 2.31 25.78
C ALA A 762 -11.49 1.63 25.01
N ASP A 763 -10.30 1.57 25.62
CA ASP A 763 -9.10 0.95 25.03
C ASP A 763 -8.82 -0.44 25.60
N LYS A 764 -9.49 -0.83 26.70
CA LYS A 764 -9.30 -2.16 27.29
C LYS A 764 -9.80 -3.23 26.32
N SER A 765 -9.09 -4.35 26.27
CA SER A 765 -9.58 -5.55 25.61
C SER A 765 -10.83 -6.09 26.28
N VAL A 766 -11.65 -6.76 25.48
CA VAL A 766 -12.91 -7.35 25.91
C VAL A 766 -12.94 -8.80 25.47
N PHE A 767 -13.18 -9.71 26.40
CA PHE A 767 -13.44 -11.11 26.09
C PHE A 767 -14.90 -11.48 26.41
N ASN A 768 -15.56 -12.13 25.45
CA ASN A 768 -16.90 -12.70 25.62
C ASN A 768 -16.91 -14.16 25.18
N GLY A 769 -17.34 -15.08 26.05
CA GLY A 769 -17.56 -16.48 25.67
C GLY A 769 -17.24 -17.49 26.76
N THR A 770 -16.58 -18.59 26.39
CA THR A 770 -16.22 -19.65 27.35
C THR A 770 -14.76 -20.02 27.19
N VAL A 771 -14.07 -20.26 28.30
CA VAL A 771 -12.69 -20.75 28.31
C VAL A 771 -12.66 -22.16 28.88
N ASN A 772 -12.28 -23.12 28.04
CA ASN A 772 -12.01 -24.50 28.43
C ASN A 772 -10.49 -24.67 28.59
N LEU A 773 -10.04 -25.10 29.77
CA LEU A 773 -8.63 -25.25 30.12
C LEU A 773 -8.34 -26.69 30.53
N ASP A 774 -7.37 -27.32 29.89
CA ASP A 774 -6.91 -28.66 30.21
C ASP A 774 -5.37 -28.71 30.34
N ASN A 775 -4.89 -29.73 31.05
CA ASN A 775 -3.51 -30.20 31.01
C ASN A 775 -2.48 -29.08 31.22
N GLN A 776 -2.42 -28.53 32.44
CA GLN A 776 -1.47 -27.50 32.87
C GLN A 776 -1.65 -26.14 32.19
N SER A 777 -2.79 -25.89 31.55
CA SER A 777 -3.11 -24.59 30.99
C SER A 777 -3.24 -23.49 32.05
N VAL A 778 -2.93 -22.25 31.67
CA VAL A 778 -2.98 -21.08 32.56
C VAL A 778 -3.84 -19.99 31.90
N LEU A 779 -4.82 -19.46 32.62
CA LEU A 779 -5.61 -18.31 32.21
C LEU A 779 -5.28 -17.09 33.08
N ASN A 780 -4.94 -15.97 32.47
CA ASN A 780 -4.77 -14.67 33.13
C ASN A 780 -5.84 -13.69 32.64
N ILE A 781 -6.65 -13.16 33.56
CA ILE A 781 -7.71 -12.20 33.26
C ILE A 781 -7.32 -10.82 33.84
N ASN A 782 -6.91 -9.90 32.98
CA ASN A 782 -6.40 -8.59 33.37
C ASN A 782 -7.34 -7.43 33.00
N GLU A 783 -8.22 -7.60 32.02
CA GLU A 783 -9.14 -6.57 31.51
C GLU A 783 -10.60 -7.08 31.48
N ILE A 784 -11.46 -6.55 30.62
CA ILE A 784 -12.91 -6.80 30.67
C ILE A 784 -13.20 -8.24 30.25
N PHE A 785 -13.83 -9.01 31.13
CA PHE A 785 -14.15 -10.42 30.91
C PHE A 785 -15.61 -10.72 31.21
N ASN A 786 -16.29 -11.38 30.27
CA ASN A 786 -17.63 -11.91 30.45
C ASN A 786 -17.67 -13.36 29.92
N GLY A 787 -17.75 -14.36 30.80
CA GLY A 787 -17.78 -15.73 30.31
C GLY A 787 -17.71 -16.83 31.35
N GLY A 788 -17.97 -18.06 30.91
CA GLY A 788 -17.83 -19.28 31.72
C GLY A 788 -16.42 -19.85 31.67
N ILE A 789 -16.03 -20.57 32.72
CA ILE A 789 -14.73 -21.26 32.79
C ILE A 789 -14.95 -22.74 33.10
N GLN A 790 -14.49 -23.62 32.21
CA GLN A 790 -14.43 -25.07 32.47
C GLN A 790 -12.95 -25.45 32.53
N ALA A 791 -12.44 -25.86 33.68
CA ALA A 791 -11.01 -26.09 33.85
C ALA A 791 -10.70 -27.42 34.54
N ASN A 792 -9.70 -28.12 34.02
CA ASN A 792 -9.17 -29.36 34.57
C ASN A 792 -7.64 -29.28 34.65
N ASN A 793 -7.05 -29.59 35.82
CA ASN A 793 -5.60 -29.61 36.03
C ASN A 793 -4.90 -28.33 35.50
N SER A 794 -5.42 -27.16 35.86
CA SER A 794 -5.04 -25.87 35.26
C SER A 794 -4.84 -24.79 36.33
N THR A 795 -4.63 -23.53 35.94
CA THR A 795 -4.60 -22.37 36.84
C THR A 795 -5.32 -21.18 36.25
N VAL A 796 -6.11 -20.46 37.04
CA VAL A 796 -6.76 -19.22 36.67
C VAL A 796 -6.29 -18.09 37.59
N ASN A 797 -5.78 -17.01 37.03
CA ASN A 797 -5.35 -15.81 37.73
C ASN A 797 -6.18 -14.61 37.28
N ILE A 798 -6.75 -13.87 38.22
CA ILE A 798 -7.55 -12.68 37.92
C ILE A 798 -6.92 -11.48 38.59
N SER A 799 -6.56 -10.49 37.77
CA SER A 799 -6.10 -9.16 38.20
C SER A 799 -7.06 -8.06 37.74
N SER A 800 -8.03 -8.38 36.89
CA SER A 800 -9.07 -7.47 36.39
C SER A 800 -9.97 -6.92 37.49
N ASP A 801 -10.29 -5.64 37.40
CA ASP A 801 -11.32 -4.98 38.21
C ASP A 801 -12.75 -5.12 37.64
N SER A 802 -12.88 -5.82 36.51
CA SER A 802 -14.09 -5.87 35.68
C SER A 802 -14.29 -7.27 35.07
N ALA A 803 -14.33 -8.31 35.92
CA ALA A 803 -14.57 -9.69 35.47
C ALA A 803 -15.93 -10.24 35.95
N VAL A 804 -16.74 -10.73 35.01
CA VAL A 804 -17.99 -11.42 35.26
C VAL A 804 -17.84 -12.88 34.85
N LEU A 805 -17.90 -13.78 35.83
CA LEU A 805 -17.89 -15.22 35.61
C LEU A 805 -19.32 -15.72 35.44
N GLU A 806 -19.59 -16.40 34.34
CA GLU A 806 -20.81 -17.17 34.11
C GLU A 806 -20.62 -18.61 34.64
N ASN A 807 -21.43 -19.56 34.18
CA ASN A 807 -21.39 -20.94 34.69
C ASN A 807 -19.98 -21.55 34.58
N SER A 808 -19.40 -21.91 35.73
CA SER A 808 -17.99 -22.30 35.82
C SER A 808 -17.76 -23.53 36.69
N THR A 809 -16.92 -24.46 36.20
CA THR A 809 -16.50 -25.68 36.90
C THR A 809 -14.97 -25.79 36.88
N LEU A 810 -14.35 -25.85 38.05
CA LEU A 810 -12.92 -26.02 38.23
C LEU A 810 -12.64 -27.37 38.90
N THR A 811 -11.86 -28.22 38.24
CA THR A 811 -11.39 -29.52 38.75
C THR A 811 -9.87 -29.50 38.82
N SER A 812 -9.30 -29.76 39.99
CA SER A 812 -7.85 -29.69 40.24
C SER A 812 -7.21 -28.40 39.69
N THR A 813 -7.92 -27.28 39.85
CA THR A 813 -7.54 -25.98 39.27
C THR A 813 -7.63 -24.89 40.34
N ALA A 814 -6.53 -24.17 40.54
CA ALA A 814 -6.49 -23.05 41.47
C ALA A 814 -7.08 -21.79 40.82
N LEU A 815 -7.88 -21.02 41.58
CA LEU A 815 -8.37 -19.70 41.20
C LEU A 815 -7.76 -18.62 42.09
N ASN A 816 -6.87 -17.79 41.53
CA ASN A 816 -6.16 -16.75 42.26
C ASN A 816 -6.74 -15.36 41.95
N LEU A 817 -7.27 -14.68 42.97
CA LEU A 817 -7.66 -13.27 42.89
C LEU A 817 -6.52 -12.39 43.40
N ASN A 818 -5.85 -11.68 42.48
CA ASN A 818 -4.73 -10.83 42.79
C ASN A 818 -5.19 -9.48 43.38
N LYS A 819 -4.24 -8.76 43.99
CA LYS A 819 -4.51 -7.45 44.60
C LYS A 819 -5.14 -6.48 43.58
N GLY A 820 -6.33 -5.98 43.90
CA GLY A 820 -7.07 -5.02 43.08
C GLY A 820 -8.12 -5.67 42.18
N ALA A 821 -8.18 -7.00 42.10
CA ALA A 821 -9.19 -7.69 41.32
C ALA A 821 -10.60 -7.49 41.90
N ASN A 822 -11.60 -7.44 41.02
CA ASN A 822 -13.01 -7.40 41.38
C ASN A 822 -13.79 -8.29 40.41
N VAL A 823 -14.47 -9.29 40.99
CA VAL A 823 -15.05 -10.40 40.24
C VAL A 823 -16.47 -10.66 40.72
N LEU A 824 -17.38 -10.80 39.76
CA LEU A 824 -18.76 -11.22 40.00
C LEU A 824 -18.98 -12.62 39.43
N ALA A 825 -19.18 -13.62 40.28
CA ALA A 825 -19.76 -14.89 39.86
C ALA A 825 -21.28 -14.71 39.71
N SER A 826 -21.73 -14.53 38.46
CA SER A 826 -23.12 -14.21 38.12
C SER A 826 -24.02 -15.44 38.04
N GLN A 827 -23.44 -16.63 37.89
CA GLN A 827 -24.12 -17.92 37.79
C GLN A 827 -23.43 -18.95 38.71
N SER A 828 -23.74 -20.24 38.53
CA SER A 828 -23.14 -21.32 39.34
C SER A 828 -21.62 -21.36 39.18
N PHE A 829 -20.93 -21.48 40.31
CA PHE A 829 -19.49 -21.66 40.39
C PHE A 829 -19.19 -22.87 41.28
N VAL A 830 -18.49 -23.87 40.74
CA VAL A 830 -18.14 -25.11 41.44
C VAL A 830 -16.63 -25.34 41.31
N SER A 831 -15.94 -25.52 42.43
CA SER A 831 -14.51 -25.84 42.46
C SER A 831 -14.25 -26.95 43.49
N ASP A 832 -13.34 -27.88 43.18
CA ASP A 832 -12.76 -28.84 44.12
C ASP A 832 -11.38 -28.40 44.67
N GLY A 833 -10.86 -27.28 44.16
CA GLY A 833 -9.56 -26.70 44.49
C GLY A 833 -9.65 -25.46 45.39
N PRO A 834 -8.50 -25.00 45.94
CA PRO A 834 -8.40 -23.83 46.81
C PRO A 834 -8.65 -22.50 46.10
#